data_AF-A0A501XBV8-F1
#
_entry.id   AF-A0A501XBV8-F1
#
_cell.length_a   1.000
_cell.length_b   1.000
_cell.length_c   1.000
_cell.angle_alpha   90.00
_cell.angle_beta   90.00
_cell.angle_gamma   90.00
#
_symmetry.space_group_name_H-M   'P 1'
#
loop_
_entity.id
_entity.type
_entity.pdbx_description
1 polymer ?
#
loop_
_entity_poly.entity_id
_entity_poly.type
_entity_poly.pdbx_seq_one_letter_code
_entity_poly.pdbx_strand_id
1 'polypeptide(L)'
;MKKNITKLSQEEIHSFSKQRYENKKVIPAIEIRDLVIDFGESLAVDNASFNIEKGELVTLLGPSGSGKTTTLNAISGLLRPTSGKIFFFGIDVTKLSPQQRELGLVFQNYALYPHMSVFENIAFPLSNDKHWKEDVLEKTKLAQHDIFEIIWKHLNVPENLIEEARKKCYYSIDNPKETSKYMIEVKSQYNDIIDKQLNDVQFWATKVDAEGTSLTKNVIKNIKKAKFEYQDKVSLFKKEQLVETANAKTASMTTNGEVNNAKFNALKAKIDKQFLVNKTRASEEYKKTVKQLKAEYELKYKQAKERNKKALFTAKLALVEAKKVQAQSPLKNKLKQLKLRYKLVKKQTELEYKKIVNNIFTPLFERMALKGNFSNNIKSLIMTLPKDKVEKVTELSQNVLTINEAAVRDVLEVAKRVEITKNLTKRPTQLSGGQQQRVAIARAIVKKPKILLLDEPLSNLDAKLRISTRKWIRAMQQELGITTVFVTHDQEEAMSISDKIVCMSTAKVQQVGSPMELYLKPKNEFVAKFLGMPEMTIFETSIKDGYIIYDNKKLLKAPKDYKKAKIDVGFRGENLVEDEEGIIKGDIRVVEYLGKEIQAQIYIKEIDKIANVFLSAKTKYDIGEVVSLSIKNKDYYHLFDFDTKDRI
;
A
#
# COMPACT_ATOMS: atom_id res chain seq x y z
N MET A 1 -27.76 -46.19 -13.75
CA MET A 1 -28.66 -45.27 -12.99
C MET A 1 -28.37 -43.82 -13.38
N LYS A 2 -29.22 -43.24 -14.22
CA LYS A 2 -29.25 -41.80 -14.54
C LYS A 2 -29.66 -41.04 -13.26
N LYS A 3 -28.71 -40.44 -12.53
CA LYS A 3 -29.04 -39.53 -11.44
C LYS A 3 -29.34 -38.16 -12.03
N ASN A 4 -30.61 -37.74 -11.91
CA ASN A 4 -31.09 -36.40 -12.15
C ASN A 4 -30.14 -35.37 -11.53
N ILE A 5 -29.36 -34.72 -12.37
CA ILE A 5 -28.67 -33.48 -12.01
C ILE A 5 -29.80 -32.45 -11.94
N THR A 6 -30.25 -32.12 -10.73
CA THR A 6 -31.17 -31.02 -10.48
C THR A 6 -30.62 -29.77 -11.18
N LYS A 7 -31.26 -29.40 -12.29
CA LYS A 7 -31.13 -28.07 -12.90
C LYS A 7 -31.63 -27.10 -11.83
N LEU A 8 -30.73 -26.31 -11.24
CA LEU A 8 -31.15 -25.04 -10.65
C LEU A 8 -31.85 -24.27 -11.78
N SER A 9 -33.06 -23.79 -11.52
CA SER A 9 -33.82 -23.09 -12.55
C SER A 9 -33.10 -21.78 -12.90
N GLN A 10 -33.21 -21.35 -14.15
CA GLN A 10 -32.57 -20.12 -14.62
C GLN A 10 -33.13 -18.88 -13.87
N GLU A 11 -34.34 -19.01 -13.31
CA GLU A 11 -35.02 -18.03 -12.47
C GLU A 11 -34.40 -17.92 -11.05
N GLU A 12 -34.02 -19.05 -10.43
CA GLU A 12 -33.28 -19.04 -9.16
C GLU A 12 -31.95 -18.29 -9.34
N ILE A 13 -31.23 -18.53 -10.45
CA ILE A 13 -29.97 -17.86 -10.80
C ILE A 13 -30.15 -16.34 -11.00
N HIS A 14 -31.26 -15.93 -11.64
CA HIS A 14 -31.59 -14.51 -11.84
C HIS A 14 -31.97 -13.79 -10.54
N SER A 15 -32.67 -14.45 -9.61
CA SER A 15 -33.07 -13.86 -8.32
C SER A 15 -31.87 -13.53 -7.43
N PHE A 16 -30.83 -14.38 -7.42
CA PHE A 16 -29.56 -14.08 -6.77
C PHE A 16 -28.81 -12.92 -7.46
N SER A 17 -29.00 -12.69 -8.76
CA SER A 17 -28.31 -11.62 -9.48
C SER A 17 -28.74 -10.21 -9.05
N LYS A 18 -30.04 -10.00 -8.74
CA LYS A 18 -30.57 -8.70 -8.34
C LYS A 18 -30.20 -8.34 -6.90
N GLN A 19 -30.31 -9.29 -5.96
CA GLN A 19 -29.78 -9.14 -4.59
C GLN A 19 -28.26 -8.97 -4.57
N ARG A 20 -27.50 -9.67 -5.44
CA ARG A 20 -26.04 -9.47 -5.60
C ARG A 20 -25.71 -8.12 -6.23
N TYR A 21 -26.58 -7.56 -7.08
CA TYR A 21 -26.39 -6.25 -7.70
C TYR A 21 -26.61 -5.10 -6.71
N GLU A 22 -27.65 -5.21 -5.87
CA GLU A 22 -27.95 -4.25 -4.79
C GLU A 22 -26.88 -4.33 -3.68
N ASN A 23 -26.46 -5.53 -3.26
CA ASN A 23 -25.36 -5.70 -2.29
C ASN A 23 -24.00 -5.24 -2.83
N LYS A 24 -23.75 -5.36 -4.15
CA LYS A 24 -22.48 -4.92 -4.77
C LYS A 24 -22.24 -3.41 -4.70
N LYS A 25 -23.26 -2.57 -4.47
CA LYS A 25 -23.08 -1.12 -4.33
C LYS A 25 -22.45 -0.71 -2.99
N VAL A 26 -22.55 -1.55 -1.95
CA VAL A 26 -22.11 -1.21 -0.58
C VAL A 26 -20.74 -1.82 -0.23
N ILE A 27 -20.25 -2.78 -1.03
CA ILE A 27 -19.00 -3.48 -0.73
C ILE A 27 -17.79 -2.66 -1.22
N PRO A 28 -16.85 -2.29 -0.32
CA PRO A 28 -15.65 -1.56 -0.69
C PRO A 28 -14.79 -2.35 -1.68
N ALA A 29 -13.98 -1.64 -2.46
CA ALA A 29 -13.03 -2.27 -3.37
C ALA A 29 -11.92 -3.00 -2.60
N ILE A 30 -11.37 -2.36 -1.57
CA ILE A 30 -10.38 -2.94 -0.65
C ILE A 30 -10.84 -2.69 0.77
N GLU A 31 -10.83 -3.74 1.59
CA GLU A 31 -11.05 -3.65 3.03
C GLU A 31 -9.90 -4.35 3.75
N ILE A 32 -9.31 -3.64 4.70
CA ILE A 32 -8.22 -4.12 5.55
C ILE A 32 -8.74 -4.17 6.98
N ARG A 33 -8.62 -5.33 7.63
CA ARG A 33 -9.05 -5.55 9.02
C ARG A 33 -7.89 -6.05 9.86
N ASP A 34 -7.59 -5.30 10.90
CA ASP A 34 -6.67 -5.61 11.98
C ASP A 34 -5.32 -6.14 11.48
N LEU A 35 -4.81 -5.49 10.43
CA LEU A 35 -3.60 -5.93 9.73
C LEU A 35 -2.38 -5.71 10.61
N VAL A 36 -1.68 -6.81 10.90
CA VAL A 36 -0.42 -6.79 11.65
C VAL A 36 0.66 -7.43 10.80
N ILE A 37 1.79 -6.74 10.71
CA ILE A 37 2.98 -7.21 10.01
C ILE A 37 4.16 -7.02 10.94
N ASP A 38 4.63 -8.14 11.46
CA ASP A 38 5.75 -8.21 12.37
C ASP A 38 6.86 -9.06 11.73
N PHE A 39 8.02 -8.46 11.51
CA PHE A 39 9.21 -9.15 11.01
C PHE A 39 10.02 -9.80 12.15
N GLY A 40 9.54 -9.75 13.38
CA GLY A 40 10.17 -10.25 14.60
C GLY A 40 11.15 -9.25 15.23
N GLU A 41 11.90 -8.49 14.41
CA GLU A 41 12.81 -7.43 14.89
C GLU A 41 12.11 -6.09 15.08
N SER A 42 11.13 -5.84 14.22
CA SER A 42 10.39 -4.59 14.17
C SER A 42 8.97 -4.88 13.71
N LEU A 43 8.03 -4.31 14.47
CA LEU A 43 6.64 -4.24 14.10
C LEU A 43 6.51 -3.18 13.01
N ALA A 44 6.22 -3.61 11.78
CA ALA A 44 6.17 -2.72 10.62
C ALA A 44 4.77 -2.17 10.37
N VAL A 45 3.74 -2.93 10.71
CA VAL A 45 2.34 -2.49 10.72
C VAL A 45 1.67 -3.05 11.96
N ASP A 46 1.02 -2.19 12.74
CA ASP A 46 0.32 -2.51 13.97
C ASP A 46 -1.17 -2.16 13.84
N ASN A 47 -1.99 -3.20 13.71
CA ASN A 47 -3.45 -3.15 13.73
C ASN A 47 -4.06 -2.13 12.76
N ALA A 48 -3.62 -2.12 11.51
CA ALA A 48 -4.17 -1.20 10.50
C ALA A 48 -5.55 -1.70 10.01
N SER A 49 -6.55 -0.84 10.11
CA SER A 49 -7.94 -1.09 9.66
C SER A 49 -8.47 0.12 8.89
N PHE A 50 -8.82 -0.07 7.61
CA PHE A 50 -9.42 0.97 6.76
C PHE A 50 -10.01 0.37 5.47
N ASN A 51 -10.89 1.15 4.83
CA ASN A 51 -11.60 0.77 3.62
C ASN A 51 -11.34 1.76 2.48
N ILE A 52 -11.31 1.23 1.26
CA ILE A 52 -11.14 1.96 0.01
C ILE A 52 -12.33 1.67 -0.88
N GLU A 53 -13.02 2.72 -1.30
CA GLU A 53 -14.20 2.62 -2.15
C GLU A 53 -13.83 2.40 -3.62
N LYS A 54 -14.81 1.96 -4.42
CA LYS A 54 -14.60 1.68 -5.84
C LYS A 54 -14.28 2.96 -6.61
N GLY A 55 -13.19 2.93 -7.36
CA GLY A 55 -12.75 4.07 -8.16
C GLY A 55 -12.16 5.21 -7.32
N GLU A 56 -11.96 5.00 -6.02
CA GLU A 56 -11.28 5.96 -5.15
C GLU A 56 -9.76 5.88 -5.36
N LEU A 57 -9.08 7.03 -5.34
CA LEU A 57 -7.62 7.12 -5.22
C LEU A 57 -7.25 7.44 -3.78
N VAL A 58 -6.68 6.45 -3.10
CA VAL A 58 -6.27 6.54 -1.70
C VAL A 58 -4.76 6.58 -1.59
N THR A 59 -4.22 7.56 -0.87
CA THR A 59 -2.78 7.63 -0.61
C THR A 59 -2.43 7.10 0.78
N LEU A 60 -1.47 6.19 0.87
CA LEU A 60 -0.75 5.89 2.10
C LEU A 60 0.38 6.91 2.25
N LEU A 61 0.30 7.74 3.28
CA LEU A 61 1.20 8.87 3.53
C LEU A 61 1.89 8.73 4.90
N GLY A 62 3.12 9.22 5.01
CA GLY A 62 3.88 9.23 6.26
C GLY A 62 5.39 9.21 6.05
N PRO A 63 6.18 9.37 7.12
CA PRO A 63 7.65 9.40 7.04
C PRO A 63 8.26 8.04 6.67
N SER A 64 9.54 8.01 6.37
CA SER A 64 10.29 6.77 6.13
C SER A 64 10.14 5.80 7.30
N GLY A 65 9.88 4.52 7.00
CA GLY A 65 9.68 3.49 8.02
C GLY A 65 8.29 3.47 8.69
N SER A 66 7.33 4.27 8.24
CA SER A 66 5.98 4.30 8.84
C SER A 66 5.08 3.10 8.53
N GLY A 67 5.49 2.19 7.64
CA GLY A 67 4.74 0.98 7.28
C GLY A 67 3.95 1.05 5.97
N LYS A 68 4.06 2.13 5.18
CA LYS A 68 3.31 2.34 3.92
C LYS A 68 3.56 1.26 2.87
N THR A 69 4.81 1.13 2.42
CA THR A 69 5.22 0.15 1.41
C THR A 69 5.00 -1.27 1.91
N THR A 70 5.19 -1.52 3.21
CA THR A 70 4.87 -2.80 3.85
C THR A 70 3.38 -3.13 3.73
N THR A 71 2.51 -2.15 3.99
CA THR A 71 1.05 -2.28 3.83
C THR A 71 0.68 -2.49 2.37
N LEU A 72 1.25 -1.71 1.44
CA LEU A 72 1.04 -1.88 0.00
C LEU A 72 1.46 -3.28 -0.48
N ASN A 73 2.60 -3.79 0.01
CA ASN A 73 3.09 -5.13 -0.33
C ASN A 73 2.20 -6.24 0.24
N ALA A 74 1.55 -6.00 1.38
CA ALA A 74 0.54 -6.91 1.91
C ALA A 74 -0.74 -6.90 1.06
N ILE A 75 -1.18 -5.72 0.58
CA ILE A 75 -2.29 -5.56 -0.36
C ILE A 75 -1.97 -6.22 -1.71
N SER A 76 -0.73 -6.11 -2.19
CA SER A 76 -0.28 -6.72 -3.44
C SER A 76 -0.12 -8.24 -3.34
N GLY A 77 0.03 -8.78 -2.13
CA GLY A 77 0.31 -10.20 -1.88
C GLY A 77 1.79 -10.57 -2.04
N LEU A 78 2.68 -9.60 -2.26
CA LEU A 78 4.14 -9.80 -2.23
C LEU A 78 4.62 -10.11 -0.81
N LEU A 79 3.94 -9.55 0.18
CA LEU A 79 4.18 -9.81 1.59
C LEU A 79 2.94 -10.48 2.19
N ARG A 80 3.14 -11.52 3.00
CA ARG A 80 2.05 -12.13 3.77
C ARG A 80 1.96 -11.45 5.14
N PRO A 81 0.77 -11.03 5.58
CA PRO A 81 0.63 -10.47 6.91
C PRO A 81 0.80 -11.52 8.00
N THR A 82 1.21 -11.08 9.19
CA THR A 82 1.35 -11.91 10.39
C THR A 82 -0.02 -12.24 10.97
N SER A 83 -0.93 -11.27 11.00
CA SER A 83 -2.35 -11.46 11.30
C SER A 83 -3.21 -10.39 10.63
N GLY A 84 -4.54 -10.52 10.75
CA GLY A 84 -5.50 -9.66 10.06
C GLY A 84 -5.92 -10.23 8.71
N LYS A 85 -6.79 -9.50 8.02
CA LYS A 85 -7.38 -9.93 6.74
C LYS A 85 -7.45 -8.79 5.73
N ILE A 86 -7.32 -9.15 4.47
CA ILE A 86 -7.46 -8.25 3.32
C ILE A 86 -8.56 -8.81 2.42
N PHE A 87 -9.56 -7.99 2.13
CA PHE A 87 -10.70 -8.35 1.29
C PHE A 87 -10.72 -7.47 0.04
N PHE A 88 -10.90 -8.09 -1.13
CA PHE A 88 -11.19 -7.38 -2.37
C PHE A 88 -12.63 -7.66 -2.78
N PHE A 89 -13.44 -6.62 -2.90
CA PHE A 89 -14.86 -6.77 -3.24
C PHE A 89 -15.58 -7.79 -2.34
N GLY A 90 -15.23 -7.83 -1.05
CA GLY A 90 -15.78 -8.76 -0.05
C GLY A 90 -15.19 -10.18 -0.07
N ILE A 91 -14.28 -10.49 -0.99
CA ILE A 91 -13.60 -11.78 -1.08
C ILE A 91 -12.29 -11.71 -0.31
N ASP A 92 -12.06 -12.63 0.64
CA ASP A 92 -10.79 -12.72 1.38
C ASP A 92 -9.65 -13.12 0.43
N VAL A 93 -8.71 -12.20 0.19
CA VAL A 93 -7.57 -12.40 -0.70
C VAL A 93 -6.25 -12.61 0.05
N THR A 94 -6.29 -12.67 1.38
CA THR A 94 -5.11 -12.65 2.26
C THR A 94 -4.07 -13.69 1.87
N LYS A 95 -4.51 -14.89 1.46
CA LYS A 95 -3.63 -16.02 1.07
C LYS A 95 -3.36 -16.14 -0.42
N LEU A 96 -4.00 -15.31 -1.26
CA LEU A 96 -3.82 -15.33 -2.71
C LEU A 96 -2.49 -14.70 -3.10
N SER A 97 -1.83 -15.29 -4.10
CA SER A 97 -0.60 -14.72 -4.67
C SER A 97 -0.92 -13.43 -5.46
N PRO A 98 0.08 -12.57 -5.74
CA PRO A 98 -0.14 -11.34 -6.49
C PRO A 98 -0.84 -11.55 -7.84
N GLN A 99 -0.48 -12.63 -8.54
CA GLN A 99 -1.09 -13.00 -9.83
C GLN A 99 -2.57 -13.37 -9.69
N GLN A 100 -2.95 -14.03 -8.60
CA GLN A 100 -4.33 -14.44 -8.32
C GLN A 100 -5.21 -13.27 -7.87
N ARG A 101 -4.60 -12.16 -7.43
CA ARG A 101 -5.31 -10.95 -7.00
C ARG A 101 -5.69 -10.03 -8.16
N GLU A 102 -5.24 -10.33 -9.39
CA GLU A 102 -5.62 -9.62 -10.63
C GLU A 102 -5.46 -8.09 -10.55
N LEU A 103 -4.40 -7.63 -9.89
CA LEU A 103 -4.08 -6.21 -9.69
C LEU A 103 -2.98 -5.73 -10.64
N GLY A 104 -2.97 -4.43 -10.90
CA GLY A 104 -1.82 -3.74 -11.50
C GLY A 104 -0.89 -3.23 -10.39
N LEU A 105 0.42 -3.41 -10.55
CA LEU A 105 1.42 -2.90 -9.60
C LEU A 105 2.52 -2.15 -10.36
N VAL A 106 2.84 -0.96 -9.89
CA VAL A 106 3.97 -0.15 -10.34
C VAL A 106 4.91 0.04 -9.16
N PHE A 107 6.16 -0.39 -9.33
CA PHE A 107 7.21 -0.25 -8.33
C PHE A 107 7.90 1.12 -8.44
N GLN A 108 8.56 1.52 -7.35
CA GLN A 108 9.39 2.72 -7.28
C GLN A 108 10.44 2.76 -8.39
N ASN A 109 11.15 1.65 -8.57
CA ASN A 109 12.00 1.43 -9.74
C ASN A 109 11.14 0.78 -10.83
N TYR A 110 11.01 1.44 -11.98
CA TYR A 110 10.08 1.09 -13.06
C TYR A 110 10.17 -0.38 -13.54
N ALA A 111 11.27 -1.07 -13.23
CA ALA A 111 11.48 -2.50 -13.45
C ALA A 111 11.14 -2.92 -14.89
N LEU A 112 11.49 -2.08 -15.86
CA LEU A 112 11.30 -2.35 -17.28
C LEU A 112 12.37 -3.33 -17.74
N TYR A 113 12.01 -4.23 -18.65
CA TYR A 113 12.95 -5.16 -19.26
C TYR A 113 13.82 -4.41 -20.28
N PRO A 114 15.13 -4.23 -20.03
CA PRO A 114 15.97 -3.34 -20.84
C PRO A 114 16.27 -3.88 -22.25
N HIS A 115 16.18 -5.20 -22.43
CA HIS A 115 16.38 -5.88 -23.70
C HIS A 115 15.12 -5.89 -24.57
N MET A 116 13.95 -5.56 -24.00
CA MET A 116 12.68 -5.47 -24.70
C MET A 116 12.39 -4.03 -25.12
N SER A 117 11.71 -3.84 -26.24
CA SER A 117 11.10 -2.57 -26.65
C SER A 117 9.98 -2.13 -25.71
N VAL A 118 9.53 -0.88 -25.85
CA VAL A 118 8.37 -0.37 -25.12
C VAL A 118 7.12 -1.20 -25.43
N PHE A 119 6.89 -1.52 -26.71
CA PHE A 119 5.78 -2.37 -27.12
C PHE A 119 5.81 -3.72 -26.39
N GLU A 120 6.95 -4.40 -26.40
CA GLU A 120 7.12 -5.71 -25.76
C GLU A 120 6.95 -5.63 -24.23
N ASN A 121 7.46 -4.56 -23.60
CA ASN A 121 7.25 -4.32 -22.17
C ASN A 121 5.76 -4.21 -21.82
N ILE A 122 4.97 -3.50 -22.63
CA ILE A 122 3.52 -3.33 -22.41
C ILE A 122 2.75 -4.60 -22.79
N ALA A 123 3.17 -5.33 -23.83
CA ALA A 123 2.50 -6.55 -24.29
C ALA A 123 2.77 -7.77 -23.40
N PHE A 124 3.93 -7.80 -22.73
CA PHE A 124 4.39 -8.94 -21.93
C PHE A 124 3.35 -9.50 -20.92
N PRO A 125 2.60 -8.66 -20.16
CA PRO A 125 1.61 -9.16 -19.23
C PRO A 125 0.44 -9.87 -19.92
N LEU A 126 0.04 -9.44 -21.14
CA LEU A 126 -1.05 -10.04 -21.93
C LEU A 126 -0.69 -11.45 -22.41
N SER A 127 0.55 -11.64 -22.86
CA SER A 127 1.06 -12.93 -23.37
C SER A 127 0.96 -14.05 -22.32
N ASN A 128 1.03 -13.70 -21.04
CA ASN A 128 0.98 -14.64 -19.91
C ASN A 128 -0.39 -14.72 -19.23
N ASP A 129 -1.35 -13.91 -19.64
CA ASP A 129 -2.66 -13.83 -18.99
C ASP A 129 -3.67 -14.79 -19.65
N LYS A 130 -4.18 -15.75 -18.87
CA LYS A 130 -5.19 -16.68 -19.37
C LYS A 130 -6.58 -16.05 -19.44
N HIS A 131 -6.91 -15.18 -18.49
CA HIS A 131 -8.23 -14.58 -18.41
C HIS A 131 -8.44 -13.58 -19.55
N TRP A 132 -7.44 -12.73 -19.82
CA TRP A 132 -7.46 -11.82 -20.96
C TRP A 132 -7.59 -12.58 -22.29
N LYS A 133 -6.87 -13.69 -22.48
CA LYS A 133 -7.00 -14.52 -23.68
C LYS A 133 -8.41 -15.11 -23.84
N GLU A 134 -9.00 -15.60 -22.75
CA GLU A 134 -10.38 -16.11 -22.77
C GLU A 134 -11.37 -14.99 -23.13
N ASP A 135 -11.25 -13.80 -22.53
CA ASP A 135 -12.10 -12.65 -22.84
C ASP A 135 -11.96 -12.18 -24.30
N VAL A 136 -10.74 -12.18 -24.86
CA VAL A 136 -10.51 -11.87 -26.28
C VAL A 136 -11.20 -12.89 -27.18
N LEU A 137 -11.01 -14.19 -26.90
CA LEU A 137 -11.62 -15.27 -27.69
C LEU A 137 -13.15 -15.19 -27.66
N GLU A 138 -13.74 -14.82 -26.53
CA GLU A 138 -15.18 -14.63 -26.40
C GLU A 138 -15.70 -13.43 -27.17
N LYS A 139 -15.03 -12.27 -27.08
CA LYS A 139 -15.40 -11.09 -27.87
C LYS A 139 -15.31 -11.37 -29.37
N THR A 140 -14.24 -12.05 -29.80
CA THR A 140 -14.08 -12.51 -31.17
C THR A 140 -15.22 -13.44 -31.57
N LYS A 141 -15.60 -14.39 -30.70
CA LYS A 141 -16.68 -15.35 -30.97
C LYS A 141 -18.05 -14.70 -31.09
N LEU A 142 -18.37 -13.75 -30.21
CA LEU A 142 -19.62 -12.98 -30.26
C LEU A 142 -19.67 -12.14 -31.53
N ALA A 143 -18.61 -11.39 -31.85
CA ALA A 143 -18.55 -10.60 -33.07
C ALA A 143 -18.68 -11.47 -34.35
N GLN A 144 -18.03 -12.64 -34.38
CA GLN A 144 -18.22 -13.62 -35.47
C GLN A 144 -19.66 -14.08 -35.58
N HIS A 145 -20.31 -14.36 -34.45
CA HIS A 145 -21.71 -14.77 -34.43
C HIS A 145 -22.62 -13.67 -34.95
N ASP A 146 -22.43 -12.42 -34.53
CA ASP A 146 -23.21 -11.27 -35.00
C ASP A 146 -23.06 -11.07 -36.51
N ILE A 147 -21.85 -11.27 -37.06
CA ILE A 147 -21.62 -11.28 -38.51
C ILE A 147 -22.40 -12.42 -39.18
N PHE A 148 -22.39 -13.62 -38.60
CA PHE A 148 -23.15 -14.76 -39.14
C PHE A 148 -24.66 -14.46 -39.16
N GLU A 149 -25.21 -13.84 -38.13
CA GLU A 149 -26.61 -13.45 -38.11
C GLU A 149 -26.97 -12.46 -39.22
N ILE A 150 -26.11 -11.47 -39.50
CA ILE A 150 -26.33 -10.52 -40.60
C ILE A 150 -26.41 -11.28 -41.94
N ILE A 151 -25.51 -12.25 -42.15
CA ILE A 151 -25.48 -13.09 -43.36
C ILE A 151 -26.74 -13.96 -43.43
N TRP A 152 -27.08 -14.68 -42.36
CA TRP A 152 -28.24 -15.57 -42.32
C TRP A 152 -29.56 -14.83 -42.55
N LYS A 153 -29.72 -13.65 -41.95
CA LYS A 153 -30.90 -12.80 -42.17
C LYS A 153 -31.00 -12.30 -43.61
N HIS A 154 -29.88 -12.00 -44.25
CA HIS A 154 -29.90 -11.60 -45.65
C HIS A 154 -30.23 -12.76 -46.59
N LEU A 155 -29.77 -13.97 -46.28
CA LEU A 155 -30.01 -15.18 -47.06
C LEU A 155 -31.34 -15.90 -46.72
N ASN A 156 -32.24 -15.23 -45.98
CA ASN A 156 -33.56 -15.73 -45.57
C ASN A 156 -33.51 -17.08 -44.85
N VAL A 157 -32.52 -17.28 -43.97
CA VAL A 157 -32.52 -18.42 -43.05
C VAL A 157 -33.67 -18.27 -42.05
N PRO A 158 -34.44 -19.33 -41.75
CA PRO A 158 -35.51 -19.28 -40.76
C PRO A 158 -35.07 -18.72 -39.40
N GLU A 159 -35.83 -17.76 -38.84
CA GLU A 159 -35.46 -17.05 -37.61
C GLU A 159 -35.32 -18.01 -36.40
N ASN A 160 -36.08 -19.11 -36.36
CA ASN A 160 -35.96 -20.14 -35.32
C ASN A 160 -34.57 -20.79 -35.27
N LEU A 161 -33.93 -21.01 -36.43
CA LEU A 161 -32.57 -21.55 -36.51
C LEU A 161 -31.52 -20.51 -36.09
N ILE A 162 -31.76 -19.24 -36.42
CA ILE A 162 -30.90 -18.12 -36.00
C ILE A 162 -30.95 -17.97 -34.47
N GLU A 163 -32.14 -18.00 -33.88
CA GLU A 163 -32.32 -17.96 -32.42
C GLU A 163 -31.69 -19.18 -31.73
N GLU A 164 -31.82 -20.37 -32.29
CA GLU A 164 -31.18 -21.57 -31.75
C GLU A 164 -29.64 -21.44 -31.79
N ALA A 165 -29.08 -20.95 -32.90
CA ALA A 165 -27.65 -20.69 -33.03
C ALA A 165 -27.16 -19.65 -32.02
N ARG A 166 -27.92 -18.55 -31.82
CA ARG A 166 -27.63 -17.51 -30.82
C ARG A 166 -27.62 -18.08 -29.41
N LYS A 167 -28.65 -18.83 -29.05
CA LYS A 167 -28.77 -19.49 -27.75
C LYS A 167 -27.59 -20.42 -27.48
N LYS A 168 -27.16 -21.17 -28.50
CA LYS A 168 -26.04 -22.12 -28.39
C LYS A 168 -24.69 -21.41 -28.35
N CYS A 169 -24.53 -20.29 -29.06
CA CYS A 169 -23.38 -19.40 -28.92
C CYS A 169 -23.27 -18.90 -27.48
N TYR A 170 -24.35 -18.34 -26.94
CA TYR A 170 -24.40 -17.86 -25.56
C TYR A 170 -24.07 -18.96 -24.55
N TYR A 171 -24.69 -20.15 -24.69
CA TYR A 171 -24.42 -21.30 -23.83
C TYR A 171 -22.97 -21.80 -23.89
N SER A 172 -22.29 -21.64 -25.02
CA SER A 172 -20.89 -22.01 -25.14
C SER A 172 -19.94 -21.10 -24.36
N ILE A 173 -20.37 -19.87 -24.05
CA ILE A 173 -19.61 -18.89 -23.28
C ILE A 173 -20.05 -18.89 -21.81
N ASP A 174 -21.36 -18.76 -21.57
CA ASP A 174 -21.90 -18.52 -20.24
C ASP A 174 -21.88 -19.77 -19.35
N ASN A 175 -22.22 -20.95 -19.89
CA ASN A 175 -22.27 -22.18 -19.08
C ASN A 175 -20.89 -22.54 -18.48
N PRO A 176 -19.78 -22.52 -19.23
CA PRO A 176 -18.45 -22.70 -18.65
C PRO A 176 -18.11 -21.63 -17.61
N LYS A 177 -18.41 -20.35 -17.87
CA LYS A 177 -18.15 -19.25 -16.94
C LYS A 177 -18.88 -19.42 -15.62
N GLU A 178 -20.18 -19.64 -15.65
CA GLU A 178 -20.99 -19.83 -14.45
C GLU A 178 -20.58 -21.09 -13.69
N THR A 179 -20.25 -22.18 -14.40
CA THR A 179 -19.70 -23.38 -13.76
C THR A 179 -18.36 -23.10 -13.07
N SER A 180 -17.51 -22.26 -13.67
CA SER A 180 -16.23 -21.85 -13.09
C SER A 180 -16.42 -20.95 -11.86
N LYS A 181 -17.28 -19.93 -11.93
CA LYS A 181 -17.61 -19.06 -10.80
C LYS A 181 -18.16 -19.86 -9.62
N TYR A 182 -19.14 -20.72 -9.87
CA TYR A 182 -19.71 -21.58 -8.82
C TYR A 182 -18.67 -22.54 -8.24
N MET A 183 -17.77 -23.07 -9.06
CA MET A 183 -16.64 -23.88 -8.58
C MET A 183 -15.71 -23.09 -7.67
N ILE A 184 -15.45 -21.81 -7.95
CA ILE A 184 -14.66 -20.91 -7.08
C ILE A 184 -15.39 -20.67 -5.75
N GLU A 185 -16.69 -20.38 -5.78
CA GLU A 185 -17.51 -20.18 -4.57
C GLU A 185 -17.48 -21.43 -3.68
N VAL A 186 -17.75 -22.61 -4.24
CA VAL A 186 -17.71 -23.88 -3.51
C VAL A 186 -16.31 -24.19 -2.98
N LYS A 187 -15.25 -23.80 -3.72
CA LYS A 187 -13.87 -23.97 -3.27
C LYS A 187 -13.55 -23.05 -2.08
N SER A 188 -14.06 -21.83 -2.07
CA SER A 188 -13.96 -20.92 -0.93
C SER A 188 -14.62 -21.55 0.30
N GLN A 189 -15.89 -21.94 0.19
CA GLN A 189 -16.64 -22.60 1.27
C GLN A 189 -15.93 -23.87 1.80
N TYR A 190 -15.31 -24.63 0.90
CA TYR A 190 -14.54 -25.81 1.27
C TYR A 190 -13.28 -25.46 2.07
N ASN A 191 -12.60 -24.36 1.74
CA ASN A 191 -11.40 -23.91 2.45
C ASN A 191 -11.74 -23.22 3.78
N ASP A 192 -12.88 -22.52 3.87
CA ASP A 192 -13.33 -21.82 5.09
C ASP A 192 -13.39 -22.77 6.31
N ILE A 193 -13.68 -24.06 6.08
CA ILE A 193 -13.72 -25.12 7.11
C ILE A 193 -12.39 -25.22 7.88
N ILE A 194 -11.26 -25.04 7.22
CA ILE A 194 -9.93 -25.16 7.83
C ILE A 194 -9.26 -23.81 8.08
N ASP A 195 -9.79 -22.73 7.52
CA ASP A 195 -9.04 -21.48 7.42
C ASP A 195 -8.69 -20.88 8.78
N LYS A 196 -9.62 -20.92 9.74
CA LYS A 196 -9.36 -20.48 11.12
C LYS A 196 -8.19 -21.25 11.74
N GLN A 197 -8.26 -22.58 11.71
CA GLN A 197 -7.24 -23.43 12.35
C GLN A 197 -5.90 -23.37 11.61
N LEU A 198 -5.92 -23.17 10.30
CA LEU A 198 -4.71 -23.02 9.49
C LEU A 198 -4.02 -21.68 9.80
N ASN A 199 -4.80 -20.61 10.00
CA ASN A 199 -4.30 -19.32 10.45
C ASN A 199 -3.68 -19.43 11.85
N ASP A 200 -4.36 -20.09 12.79
CA ASP A 200 -3.85 -20.27 14.15
C ASP A 200 -2.51 -21.03 14.16
N VAL A 201 -2.36 -22.08 13.34
CA VAL A 201 -1.08 -22.79 13.19
C VAL A 201 0.02 -21.89 12.61
N GLN A 202 -0.30 -21.09 11.59
CA GLN A 202 0.67 -20.18 10.98
C GLN A 202 1.10 -19.09 11.95
N PHE A 203 0.15 -18.46 12.65
CA PHE A 203 0.40 -17.46 13.67
C PHE A 203 1.35 -17.99 14.75
N TRP A 204 1.06 -19.16 15.32
CA TRP A 204 1.91 -19.74 16.36
C TRP A 204 3.26 -20.20 15.82
N ALA A 205 3.34 -20.68 14.57
CA ALA A 205 4.61 -21.04 13.95
C ALA A 205 5.51 -19.81 13.81
N THR A 206 4.99 -18.71 13.26
CA THR A 206 5.71 -17.44 13.13
C THR A 206 6.09 -16.87 14.50
N LYS A 207 5.19 -16.96 15.50
CA LYS A 207 5.43 -16.43 16.84
C LYS A 207 6.53 -17.18 17.61
N VAL A 208 6.68 -18.49 17.40
CA VAL A 208 7.80 -19.29 17.96
C VAL A 208 9.15 -18.71 17.50
N ASP A 209 9.29 -18.45 16.20
CA ASP A 209 10.54 -17.97 15.62
C ASP A 209 10.78 -16.49 15.94
N ALA A 210 9.74 -15.66 15.86
CA ALA A 210 9.82 -14.22 16.09
C ALA A 210 10.17 -13.88 17.56
N GLU A 211 9.47 -14.45 18.54
CA GLU A 211 9.70 -14.15 19.96
C GLU A 211 11.09 -14.65 20.42
N GLY A 212 11.53 -15.81 19.92
CA GLY A 212 12.87 -16.32 20.18
C GLY A 212 13.97 -15.40 19.61
N THR A 213 13.78 -14.92 18.40
CA THR A 213 14.73 -14.00 17.74
C THR A 213 14.80 -12.66 18.47
N SER A 214 13.66 -12.09 18.86
CA SER A 214 13.57 -10.83 19.60
C SER A 214 14.28 -10.90 20.96
N LEU A 215 14.02 -11.96 21.74
CA LEU A 215 14.69 -12.18 23.04
C LEU A 215 16.22 -12.28 22.87
N THR A 216 16.69 -13.00 21.86
CA THR A 216 18.12 -13.15 21.56
C THR A 216 18.77 -11.80 21.25
N LYS A 217 18.13 -11.00 20.39
CA LYS A 217 18.63 -9.68 19.98
C LYS A 217 18.68 -8.69 21.14
N ASN A 218 17.64 -8.66 21.98
CA ASN A 218 17.59 -7.79 23.15
C ASN A 218 18.74 -8.09 24.12
N VAL A 219 19.06 -9.36 24.34
CA VAL A 219 20.14 -9.77 25.25
C VAL A 219 21.51 -9.46 24.66
N ILE A 220 21.72 -9.66 23.36
CA ILE A 220 22.94 -9.23 22.67
C ILE A 220 23.11 -7.70 22.79
N LYS A 221 22.04 -6.93 22.60
CA LYS A 221 22.05 -5.46 22.74
C LYS A 221 22.42 -5.05 24.17
N ASN A 222 21.83 -5.67 25.18
CA ASN A 222 22.10 -5.38 26.59
C ASN A 222 23.53 -5.76 27.00
N ILE A 223 24.06 -6.89 26.50
CA ILE A 223 25.45 -7.29 26.71
C ILE A 223 26.41 -6.28 26.06
N LYS A 224 26.11 -5.81 24.84
CA LYS A 224 26.89 -4.76 24.17
C LYS A 224 26.89 -3.45 24.98
N LYS A 225 25.73 -3.05 25.51
CA LYS A 225 25.60 -1.87 26.37
C LYS A 225 26.44 -2.00 27.64
N ALA A 226 26.34 -3.13 28.35
CA ALA A 226 27.14 -3.39 29.53
C ALA A 226 28.66 -3.40 29.24
N LYS A 227 29.07 -3.87 28.05
CA LYS A 227 30.46 -3.81 27.60
C LYS A 227 30.93 -2.36 27.37
N PHE A 228 30.09 -1.54 26.76
CA PHE A 228 30.38 -0.12 26.54
C PHE A 228 30.52 0.64 27.87
N GLU A 229 29.58 0.44 28.80
CA GLU A 229 29.62 1.01 30.16
C GLU A 229 30.89 0.60 30.93
N TYR A 230 31.34 -0.65 30.78
CA TYR A 230 32.62 -1.10 31.34
C TYR A 230 33.82 -0.38 30.71
N GLN A 231 33.85 -0.25 29.38
CA GLN A 231 34.92 0.46 28.68
C GLN A 231 35.00 1.93 29.08
N ASP A 232 33.85 2.59 29.19
CA ASP A 232 33.74 3.98 29.65
C ASP A 232 34.27 4.13 31.07
N LYS A 233 33.84 3.28 32.02
CA LYS A 233 34.37 3.27 33.40
C LYS A 233 35.88 3.10 33.45
N VAL A 234 36.44 2.16 32.68
CA VAL A 234 37.90 1.94 32.62
C VAL A 234 38.63 3.15 32.03
N SER A 235 38.05 3.80 31.02
CA SER A 235 38.61 5.02 30.43
C SER A 235 38.61 6.19 31.43
N LEU A 236 37.57 6.29 32.26
CA LEU A 236 37.44 7.29 33.31
C LEU A 236 38.52 7.09 34.38
N PHE A 237 38.66 5.87 34.90
CA PHE A 237 39.71 5.52 35.86
C PHE A 237 41.11 5.78 35.31
N LYS A 238 41.33 5.59 34.00
CA LYS A 238 42.62 5.89 33.35
C LYS A 238 42.89 7.40 33.28
N LYS A 239 41.86 8.22 33.05
CA LYS A 239 41.98 9.69 33.10
C LYS A 239 42.27 10.16 34.53
N GLU A 240 41.55 9.64 35.52
CA GLU A 240 41.80 9.93 36.94
C GLU A 240 43.23 9.55 37.35
N GLN A 241 43.70 8.37 36.96
CA GLN A 241 45.08 7.92 37.19
C GLN A 241 46.09 8.92 36.61
N LEU A 242 45.91 9.40 35.37
CA LEU A 242 46.80 10.37 34.75
C LEU A 242 46.84 11.71 35.49
N VAL A 243 45.68 12.20 35.95
CA VAL A 243 45.57 13.44 36.74
C VAL A 243 46.24 13.28 38.10
N GLU A 244 45.97 12.19 38.82
CA GLU A 244 46.60 11.90 40.11
C GLU A 244 48.13 11.73 39.97
N THR A 245 48.59 11.11 38.88
CA THR A 245 50.03 10.95 38.61
C THR A 245 50.70 12.29 38.30
N ALA A 246 50.00 13.20 37.59
CA ALA A 246 50.46 14.55 37.36
C ALA A 246 50.54 15.35 38.67
N ASN A 247 49.50 15.29 39.50
CA ASN A 247 49.47 15.93 40.82
C ASN A 247 50.54 15.38 41.78
N ALA A 248 50.79 14.07 41.75
CA ALA A 248 51.86 13.44 42.52
C ALA A 248 53.25 13.91 42.07
N LYS A 249 53.42 14.24 40.78
CA LYS A 249 54.67 14.79 40.23
C LYS A 249 54.93 16.20 40.77
N THR A 250 53.90 17.05 40.79
CA THR A 250 53.97 18.42 41.36
C THR A 250 54.20 18.39 42.88
N ALA A 251 53.51 17.51 43.61
CA ALA A 251 53.65 17.36 45.07
C ALA A 251 55.00 16.75 45.52
N SER A 252 55.78 16.21 44.58
CA SER A 252 57.10 15.62 44.82
C SER A 252 58.26 16.54 44.43
N MET A 253 57.99 17.79 44.08
CA MET A 253 59.02 18.80 43.79
C MET A 253 59.72 19.29 45.06
N THR A 254 61.03 19.50 44.97
CA THR A 254 61.85 20.13 46.02
C THR A 254 61.80 21.66 45.92
N THR A 255 62.30 22.37 46.94
CA THR A 255 62.37 23.85 46.95
C THR A 255 63.19 24.45 45.80
N ASN A 256 64.04 23.65 45.14
CA ASN A 256 64.84 24.05 43.97
C ASN A 256 64.22 23.61 42.62
N GLY A 257 62.99 23.09 42.61
CA GLY A 257 62.27 22.69 41.38
C GLY A 257 62.59 21.29 40.85
N GLU A 258 63.51 20.55 41.46
CA GLU A 258 63.84 19.17 41.07
C GLU A 258 62.89 18.14 41.72
N VAL A 259 62.51 17.09 40.99
CA VAL A 259 61.58 16.05 41.47
C VAL A 259 62.30 15.05 42.36
N ASN A 260 61.83 14.86 43.59
CA ASN A 260 62.27 13.76 44.46
C ASN A 260 61.73 12.42 43.93
N ASN A 261 62.58 11.72 43.17
CA ASN A 261 62.23 10.48 42.49
C ASN A 261 61.81 9.35 43.43
N ALA A 262 62.36 9.26 44.66
CA ALA A 262 61.99 8.23 45.61
C ALA A 262 60.54 8.43 46.14
N LYS A 263 60.19 9.67 46.47
CA LYS A 263 58.84 10.04 46.93
C LYS A 263 57.80 9.92 45.80
N PHE A 264 58.16 10.35 44.59
CA PHE A 264 57.31 10.23 43.40
C PHE A 264 57.03 8.77 43.03
N ASN A 265 58.05 7.92 43.01
CA ASN A 265 57.89 6.50 42.69
C ASN A 265 57.01 5.76 43.71
N ALA A 266 57.12 6.11 45.01
CA ALA A 266 56.27 5.54 46.05
C ALA A 266 54.79 5.96 45.91
N LEU A 267 54.51 7.22 45.57
CA LEU A 267 53.14 7.69 45.30
C LEU A 267 52.57 7.07 44.01
N LYS A 268 53.37 7.02 42.95
CA LYS A 268 52.97 6.41 41.67
C LYS A 268 52.62 4.94 41.83
N ALA A 269 53.40 4.18 42.60
CA ALA A 269 53.10 2.78 42.91
C ALA A 269 51.76 2.60 43.66
N LYS A 270 51.38 3.53 44.54
CA LYS A 270 50.07 3.52 45.20
C LYS A 270 48.92 3.81 44.23
N ILE A 271 49.08 4.82 43.36
CA ILE A 271 48.10 5.20 42.34
C ILE A 271 47.89 4.05 41.35
N ASP A 272 48.96 3.41 40.87
CA ASP A 272 48.90 2.27 39.96
C ASP A 272 48.18 1.07 40.61
N LYS A 273 48.44 0.81 41.90
CA LYS A 273 47.75 -0.23 42.68
C LYS A 273 46.25 0.08 42.82
N GLN A 274 45.89 1.33 43.06
CA GLN A 274 44.49 1.76 43.19
C GLN A 274 43.73 1.67 41.87
N PHE A 275 44.35 2.06 40.75
CA PHE A 275 43.80 1.86 39.41
C PHE A 275 43.55 0.37 39.12
N LEU A 276 44.51 -0.51 39.47
CA LEU A 276 44.38 -1.94 39.27
C LEU A 276 43.20 -2.53 40.08
N VAL A 277 43.01 -2.09 41.33
CA VAL A 277 41.88 -2.48 42.18
C VAL A 277 40.55 -2.03 41.56
N ASN A 278 40.43 -0.77 41.15
CA ASN A 278 39.21 -0.22 40.55
C ASN A 278 38.85 -0.91 39.23
N LYS A 279 39.85 -1.17 38.38
CA LYS A 279 39.70 -1.93 37.13
C LYS A 279 39.23 -3.36 37.38
N THR A 280 39.78 -4.02 38.40
CA THR A 280 39.40 -5.38 38.78
C THR A 280 37.95 -5.43 39.26
N ARG A 281 37.56 -4.50 40.14
CA ARG A 281 36.18 -4.36 40.63
C ARG A 281 35.18 -4.12 39.49
N ALA A 282 35.48 -3.22 38.56
CA ALA A 282 34.62 -2.97 37.41
C ALA A 282 34.51 -4.17 36.46
N SER A 283 35.58 -4.96 36.32
CA SER A 283 35.58 -6.21 35.55
C SER A 283 34.70 -7.28 36.20
N GLU A 284 34.73 -7.39 37.53
CA GLU A 284 33.85 -8.29 38.29
C GLU A 284 32.38 -7.87 38.21
N GLU A 285 32.08 -6.58 38.34
CA GLU A 285 30.73 -6.03 38.13
C GLU A 285 30.20 -6.36 36.73
N TYR A 286 31.00 -6.10 35.69
CA TYR A 286 30.64 -6.44 34.31
C TYR A 286 30.35 -7.94 34.13
N LYS A 287 31.23 -8.82 34.64
CA LYS A 287 31.03 -10.27 34.59
C LYS A 287 29.75 -10.71 35.31
N LYS A 288 29.44 -10.10 36.46
CA LYS A 288 28.22 -10.37 37.24
C LYS A 288 26.97 -9.95 36.46
N THR A 289 26.96 -8.76 35.88
CA THR A 289 25.85 -8.24 35.05
C THR A 289 25.62 -9.12 33.82
N VAL A 290 26.69 -9.51 33.11
CA VAL A 290 26.58 -10.42 31.94
C VAL A 290 26.03 -11.79 32.36
N LYS A 291 26.46 -12.32 33.51
CA LYS A 291 25.95 -13.60 34.04
C LYS A 291 24.45 -13.51 34.37
N GLN A 292 24.00 -12.42 34.98
CA GLN A 292 22.59 -12.16 35.28
C GLN A 292 21.74 -12.04 34.00
N LEU A 293 22.19 -11.25 33.02
CA LEU A 293 21.50 -11.07 31.75
C LEU A 293 21.35 -12.40 30.98
N LYS A 294 22.36 -13.27 31.01
CA LYS A 294 22.29 -14.62 30.41
C LYS A 294 21.30 -15.52 31.13
N ALA A 295 21.31 -15.53 32.47
CA ALA A 295 20.39 -16.34 33.25
C ALA A 295 18.92 -15.90 33.05
N GLU A 296 18.66 -14.59 33.02
CA GLU A 296 17.34 -14.03 32.75
C GLU A 296 16.86 -14.37 31.33
N TYR A 297 17.76 -14.28 30.35
CA TYR A 297 17.49 -14.71 28.97
C TYR A 297 17.11 -16.18 28.87
N GLU A 298 17.90 -17.07 29.45
CA GLU A 298 17.66 -18.51 29.39
C GLU A 298 16.30 -18.88 29.98
N LEU A 299 15.93 -18.25 31.11
CA LEU A 299 14.64 -18.44 31.75
C LEU A 299 13.49 -17.95 30.83
N LYS A 300 13.55 -16.70 30.36
CA LYS A 300 12.51 -16.12 29.50
C LYS A 300 12.37 -16.86 28.17
N TYR A 301 13.49 -17.23 27.55
CA TYR A 301 13.52 -17.99 26.30
C TYR A 301 12.90 -19.37 26.48
N LYS A 302 13.24 -20.09 27.56
CA LYS A 302 12.67 -21.41 27.85
C LYS A 302 11.15 -21.32 28.07
N GLN A 303 10.70 -20.35 28.86
CA GLN A 303 9.26 -20.11 29.12
C GLN A 303 8.50 -19.76 27.84
N ALA A 304 9.00 -18.81 27.05
CA ALA A 304 8.37 -18.42 25.79
C ALA A 304 8.32 -19.58 24.78
N LYS A 305 9.42 -20.34 24.66
CA LYS A 305 9.51 -21.51 23.79
C LYS A 305 8.54 -22.61 24.20
N GLU A 306 8.42 -22.93 25.49
CA GLU A 306 7.46 -23.92 25.98
C GLU A 306 6.02 -23.47 25.76
N ARG A 307 5.69 -22.22 26.10
CA ARG A 307 4.36 -21.63 25.89
C ARG A 307 3.95 -21.69 24.42
N ASN A 308 4.81 -21.21 23.53
CA ASN A 308 4.52 -21.13 22.10
C ASN A 308 4.50 -22.51 21.45
N LYS A 309 5.36 -23.46 21.89
CA LYS A 309 5.29 -24.85 21.42
C LYS A 309 3.99 -25.54 21.84
N LYS A 310 3.53 -25.34 23.08
CA LYS A 310 2.25 -25.87 23.55
C LYS A 310 1.10 -25.31 22.71
N ALA A 311 1.06 -23.99 22.52
CA ALA A 311 0.03 -23.33 21.71
C ALA A 311 0.07 -23.75 20.22
N LEU A 312 1.26 -23.93 19.64
CA LEU A 312 1.43 -24.46 18.29
C LEU A 312 0.95 -25.91 18.19
N PHE A 313 1.22 -26.74 19.19
CA PHE A 313 0.77 -28.12 19.23
C PHE A 313 -0.76 -28.22 19.31
N THR A 314 -1.40 -27.43 20.19
CA THR A 314 -2.87 -27.37 20.27
C THR A 314 -3.49 -26.87 18.97
N ALA A 315 -2.91 -25.85 18.33
CA ALA A 315 -3.38 -25.37 17.04
C ALA A 315 -3.24 -26.44 15.94
N LYS A 316 -2.13 -27.21 15.94
CA LYS A 316 -1.93 -28.31 14.98
C LYS A 316 -2.95 -29.42 15.16
N LEU A 317 -3.28 -29.79 16.40
CA LEU A 317 -4.34 -30.77 16.68
C LEU A 317 -5.69 -30.30 16.16
N ALA A 318 -6.07 -29.06 16.46
CA ALA A 318 -7.31 -28.46 15.97
C ALA A 318 -7.36 -28.41 14.44
N LEU A 319 -6.22 -28.13 13.76
CA LEU A 319 -6.13 -28.19 12.31
C LEU A 319 -6.31 -29.61 11.75
N VAL A 320 -5.76 -30.63 12.41
CA VAL A 320 -5.94 -32.03 12.00
C VAL A 320 -7.42 -32.42 12.10
N GLU A 321 -8.10 -32.04 13.18
CA GLU A 321 -9.55 -32.25 13.34
C GLU A 321 -10.36 -31.52 12.27
N ALA A 322 -10.08 -30.23 12.04
CA ALA A 322 -10.74 -29.46 10.99
C ALA A 322 -10.49 -30.05 9.59
N LYS A 323 -9.29 -30.60 9.32
CA LYS A 323 -9.00 -31.32 8.06
C LYS A 323 -9.79 -32.62 7.92
N LYS A 324 -10.06 -33.34 9.02
CA LYS A 324 -10.94 -34.51 9.00
C LYS A 324 -12.37 -34.10 8.63
N VAL A 325 -12.89 -33.04 9.26
CA VAL A 325 -14.21 -32.46 8.95
C VAL A 325 -14.27 -32.01 7.48
N GLN A 326 -13.24 -31.31 7.00
CA GLN A 326 -13.12 -30.89 5.61
C GLN A 326 -13.09 -32.08 4.64
N ALA A 327 -12.35 -33.14 4.97
CA ALA A 327 -12.26 -34.33 4.13
C ALA A 327 -13.57 -35.12 4.04
N GLN A 328 -14.38 -35.10 5.11
CA GLN A 328 -15.72 -35.70 5.18
C GLN A 328 -16.80 -34.80 4.57
N SER A 329 -16.50 -33.52 4.32
CA SER A 329 -17.47 -32.57 3.77
C SER A 329 -18.00 -33.00 2.39
N PRO A 330 -19.32 -32.91 2.16
CA PRO A 330 -19.91 -33.19 0.84
C PRO A 330 -19.36 -32.26 -0.25
N LEU A 331 -18.82 -31.09 0.13
CA LEU A 331 -18.22 -30.12 -0.76
C LEU A 331 -17.00 -30.68 -1.54
N LYS A 332 -16.27 -31.66 -0.98
CA LYS A 332 -15.14 -32.31 -1.67
C LYS A 332 -15.59 -33.06 -2.92
N ASN A 333 -16.65 -33.87 -2.77
CA ASN A 333 -17.25 -34.61 -3.88
C ASN A 333 -17.91 -33.64 -4.88
N LYS A 334 -18.56 -32.59 -4.37
CA LYS A 334 -19.13 -31.50 -5.18
C LYS A 334 -18.07 -30.81 -6.04
N LEU A 335 -16.89 -30.49 -5.49
CA LEU A 335 -15.77 -29.92 -6.23
C LEU A 335 -15.25 -30.84 -7.32
N LYS A 336 -15.14 -32.16 -7.04
CA LYS A 336 -14.73 -33.15 -8.04
C LYS A 336 -15.73 -33.22 -9.20
N GLN A 337 -17.02 -33.22 -8.88
CA GLN A 337 -18.11 -33.19 -9.86
C GLN A 337 -18.10 -31.89 -10.68
N LEU A 338 -17.92 -30.74 -10.05
CA LEU A 338 -17.86 -29.44 -10.73
C LEU A 338 -16.66 -29.33 -11.67
N LYS A 339 -15.48 -29.82 -11.29
CA LYS A 339 -14.32 -29.88 -12.18
C LYS A 339 -14.58 -30.72 -13.43
N LEU A 340 -15.17 -31.90 -13.25
CA LEU A 340 -15.54 -32.77 -14.37
C LEU A 340 -16.60 -32.11 -15.26
N ARG A 341 -17.64 -31.54 -14.63
CA ARG A 341 -18.71 -30.81 -15.31
C ARG A 341 -18.16 -29.65 -16.13
N TYR A 342 -17.26 -28.83 -15.57
CA TYR A 342 -16.65 -27.72 -16.29
C TYR A 342 -15.96 -28.19 -17.58
N LYS A 343 -15.14 -29.26 -17.50
CA LYS A 343 -14.45 -29.82 -18.67
C LYS A 343 -15.42 -30.37 -19.71
N LEU A 344 -16.46 -31.09 -19.27
CA LEU A 344 -17.47 -31.67 -20.16
C LEU A 344 -18.34 -30.59 -20.81
N VAL A 345 -18.89 -29.67 -20.03
CA VAL A 345 -19.73 -28.57 -20.49
C VAL A 345 -18.98 -27.74 -21.52
N LYS A 346 -17.76 -27.27 -21.20
CA LYS A 346 -16.93 -26.48 -22.13
C LYS A 346 -16.72 -27.18 -23.47
N LYS A 347 -16.45 -28.50 -23.46
CA LYS A 347 -16.28 -29.27 -24.71
C LYS A 347 -17.59 -29.47 -25.45
N GLN A 348 -18.66 -29.80 -24.73
CA GLN A 348 -19.95 -30.16 -25.32
C GLN A 348 -20.65 -28.94 -25.92
N THR A 349 -20.73 -27.83 -25.19
CA THR A 349 -21.40 -26.61 -25.67
C THR A 349 -20.68 -26.01 -26.88
N GLU A 350 -19.34 -26.11 -26.92
CA GLU A 350 -18.55 -25.69 -28.08
C GLU A 350 -18.86 -26.54 -29.32
N LEU A 351 -18.93 -27.87 -29.14
CA LEU A 351 -19.24 -28.80 -30.22
C LEU A 351 -20.69 -28.60 -30.73
N GLU A 352 -21.64 -28.38 -29.84
CA GLU A 352 -23.03 -28.10 -30.19
C GLU A 352 -23.17 -26.80 -31.00
N TYR A 353 -22.50 -25.73 -30.58
CA TYR A 353 -22.48 -24.47 -31.33
C TYR A 353 -21.87 -24.66 -32.73
N LYS A 354 -20.70 -25.30 -32.82
CA LYS A 354 -20.02 -25.55 -34.10
C LYS A 354 -20.88 -26.38 -35.05
N LYS A 355 -21.59 -27.40 -34.53
CA LYS A 355 -22.51 -28.23 -35.32
C LYS A 355 -23.65 -27.40 -35.91
N ILE A 356 -24.29 -26.55 -35.13
CA ILE A 356 -25.42 -25.74 -35.60
C ILE A 356 -24.96 -24.72 -36.64
N VAL A 357 -23.84 -24.02 -36.41
CA VAL A 357 -23.25 -23.09 -37.38
C VAL A 357 -22.97 -23.80 -38.71
N ASN A 358 -22.34 -24.99 -38.66
CA ASN A 358 -22.08 -25.78 -39.86
C ASN A 358 -23.38 -26.25 -40.53
N ASN A 359 -24.37 -26.72 -39.78
CA ASN A 359 -25.64 -27.16 -40.33
C ASN A 359 -26.40 -26.04 -41.06
N ILE A 360 -26.27 -24.79 -40.61
CA ILE A 360 -26.87 -23.64 -41.29
C ILE A 360 -26.06 -23.26 -42.54
N PHE A 361 -24.73 -23.25 -42.47
CA PHE A 361 -23.89 -22.78 -43.58
C PHE A 361 -23.66 -23.81 -44.68
N THR A 362 -23.60 -25.12 -44.40
CA THR A 362 -23.33 -26.15 -45.41
C THR A 362 -24.34 -26.11 -46.56
N PRO A 363 -25.67 -26.07 -46.32
CA PRO A 363 -26.66 -25.94 -47.40
C PRO A 363 -26.55 -24.61 -48.17
N LEU A 364 -26.14 -23.53 -47.49
CA LEU A 364 -25.96 -22.22 -48.12
C LEU A 364 -24.76 -22.22 -49.09
N PHE A 365 -23.64 -22.83 -48.68
CA PHE A 365 -22.46 -22.98 -49.53
C PHE A 365 -22.74 -23.86 -50.75
N GLU A 366 -23.49 -24.95 -50.58
CA GLU A 366 -23.93 -25.82 -51.67
C GLU A 366 -24.83 -25.07 -52.67
N ARG A 367 -25.84 -24.33 -52.18
CA ARG A 367 -26.73 -23.52 -53.04
C ARG A 367 -25.99 -22.48 -53.88
N MET A 368 -24.90 -21.93 -53.35
CA MET A 368 -24.09 -20.89 -54.02
C MET A 368 -22.85 -21.47 -54.72
N ALA A 369 -22.73 -22.80 -54.81
CA ALA A 369 -21.62 -23.51 -55.44
C ALA A 369 -20.21 -23.10 -54.92
N LEU A 370 -20.10 -22.71 -53.65
CA LEU A 370 -18.85 -22.26 -53.03
C LEU A 370 -18.00 -23.47 -52.59
N LYS A 371 -16.85 -23.69 -53.26
CA LYS A 371 -15.95 -24.84 -53.02
C LYS A 371 -14.68 -24.51 -52.19
N GLY A 372 -14.65 -23.37 -51.51
CA GLY A 372 -13.51 -22.93 -50.70
C GLY A 372 -13.56 -23.38 -49.23
N ASN A 373 -12.52 -23.01 -48.47
CA ASN A 373 -12.51 -23.15 -47.02
C ASN A 373 -13.59 -22.26 -46.37
N PHE A 374 -14.09 -22.64 -45.19
CA PHE A 374 -15.17 -21.92 -44.49
C PHE A 374 -14.97 -20.40 -44.46
N SER A 375 -13.77 -19.92 -44.09
CA SER A 375 -13.44 -18.49 -44.06
C SER A 375 -13.55 -17.80 -45.44
N ASN A 376 -13.09 -18.47 -46.51
CA ASN A 376 -13.17 -17.92 -47.86
C ASN A 376 -14.63 -17.88 -48.34
N ASN A 377 -15.41 -18.91 -48.04
CA ASN A 377 -16.83 -18.92 -48.40
C ASN A 377 -17.61 -17.81 -47.66
N ILE A 378 -17.32 -17.58 -46.38
CA ILE A 378 -17.90 -16.46 -45.62
C ILE A 378 -17.55 -15.12 -46.25
N LYS A 379 -16.29 -14.91 -46.68
CA LYS A 379 -15.90 -13.67 -47.39
C LYS A 379 -16.69 -13.48 -48.69
N SER A 380 -16.87 -14.55 -49.47
CA SER A 380 -17.71 -14.49 -50.69
C SER A 380 -19.16 -14.14 -50.36
N LEU A 381 -19.73 -14.68 -49.28
CA LEU A 381 -21.07 -14.30 -48.83
C LEU A 381 -21.16 -12.83 -48.39
N ILE A 382 -20.13 -12.32 -47.70
CA ILE A 382 -20.08 -10.91 -47.30
C ILE A 382 -20.08 -9.98 -48.52
N MET A 383 -19.42 -10.36 -49.62
CA MET A 383 -19.42 -9.58 -50.87
C MET A 383 -20.80 -9.50 -51.54
N THR A 384 -21.71 -10.43 -51.24
CA THR A 384 -23.09 -10.40 -51.76
C THR A 384 -24.02 -9.51 -50.95
N LEU A 385 -23.59 -8.99 -49.81
CA LEU A 385 -24.42 -8.15 -48.94
C LEU A 385 -24.60 -6.71 -49.51
N PRO A 386 -25.76 -6.08 -49.25
CA PRO A 386 -25.97 -4.65 -49.44
C PRO A 386 -24.97 -3.78 -48.67
N LYS A 387 -24.68 -2.57 -49.17
CA LYS A 387 -23.64 -1.67 -48.62
C LYS A 387 -23.82 -1.38 -47.11
N ASP A 388 -25.04 -1.13 -46.66
CA ASP A 388 -25.38 -0.88 -45.25
C ASP A 388 -25.00 -2.06 -44.33
N LYS A 389 -25.22 -3.29 -44.80
CA LYS A 389 -24.84 -4.51 -44.06
C LYS A 389 -23.34 -4.76 -44.10
N VAL A 390 -22.68 -4.46 -45.22
CA VAL A 390 -21.22 -4.56 -45.35
C VAL A 390 -20.51 -3.60 -44.38
N GLU A 391 -21.00 -2.37 -44.23
CA GLU A 391 -20.47 -1.41 -43.26
C GLU A 391 -20.55 -1.95 -41.83
N LYS A 392 -21.71 -2.50 -41.45
CA LYS A 392 -21.91 -3.12 -40.13
C LYS A 392 -21.05 -4.35 -39.90
N VAL A 393 -20.87 -5.20 -40.92
CA VAL A 393 -19.94 -6.33 -40.87
C VAL A 393 -18.49 -5.86 -40.72
N THR A 394 -18.12 -4.75 -41.39
CA THR A 394 -16.77 -4.17 -41.30
C THR A 394 -16.51 -3.63 -39.89
N GLU A 395 -17.48 -2.97 -39.27
CA GLU A 395 -17.41 -2.54 -37.86
C GLU A 395 -17.22 -3.73 -36.91
N LEU A 396 -18.06 -4.77 -37.03
CA LEU A 396 -17.96 -5.98 -36.20
C LEU A 396 -16.64 -6.74 -36.43
N SER A 397 -16.14 -6.75 -37.66
CA SER A 397 -14.88 -7.42 -38.01
C SER A 397 -13.67 -6.83 -37.28
N GLN A 398 -13.72 -5.57 -36.83
CA GLN A 398 -12.67 -4.97 -35.98
C GLN A 398 -12.52 -5.66 -34.62
N ASN A 399 -13.53 -6.43 -34.19
CA ASN A 399 -13.51 -7.23 -32.97
C ASN A 399 -13.21 -8.71 -33.24
N VAL A 400 -13.10 -9.14 -34.49
CA VAL A 400 -12.70 -10.50 -34.86
C VAL A 400 -11.18 -10.55 -34.96
N LEU A 401 -10.53 -10.66 -33.81
CA LEU A 401 -9.08 -10.56 -33.70
C LEU A 401 -8.45 -11.89 -33.26
N THR A 402 -7.27 -12.19 -33.80
CA THR A 402 -6.36 -13.16 -33.21
C THR A 402 -5.80 -12.63 -31.89
N ILE A 403 -5.21 -13.52 -31.07
CA ILE A 403 -4.59 -13.14 -29.79
C ILE A 403 -3.50 -12.09 -30.02
N ASN A 404 -2.71 -12.21 -31.09
CA ASN A 404 -1.63 -11.26 -31.39
C ASN A 404 -2.19 -9.90 -31.83
N GLU A 405 -3.20 -9.88 -32.70
CA GLU A 405 -3.84 -8.62 -33.14
C GLU A 405 -4.55 -7.91 -31.98
N ALA A 406 -5.22 -8.67 -31.11
CA ALA A 406 -5.83 -8.12 -29.90
C ALA A 406 -4.79 -7.52 -28.95
N ALA A 407 -3.62 -8.17 -28.79
CA ALA A 407 -2.53 -7.62 -27.99
C ALA A 407 -2.01 -6.31 -28.59
N VAL A 408 -1.81 -6.25 -29.91
CA VAL A 408 -1.39 -5.02 -30.60
C VAL A 408 -2.42 -3.91 -30.39
N ARG A 409 -3.72 -4.21 -30.57
CA ARG A 409 -4.80 -3.24 -30.37
C ARG A 409 -4.81 -2.70 -28.94
N ASP A 410 -4.78 -3.58 -27.95
CA ASP A 410 -4.85 -3.18 -26.54
C ASP A 410 -3.59 -2.41 -26.12
N VAL A 411 -2.41 -2.77 -26.62
CA VAL A 411 -1.16 -2.02 -26.41
C VAL A 411 -1.25 -0.63 -27.05
N LEU A 412 -1.77 -0.51 -28.28
CA LEU A 412 -1.94 0.78 -28.96
C LEU A 412 -2.94 1.68 -28.25
N GLU A 413 -4.06 1.10 -27.80
CA GLU A 413 -5.09 1.80 -27.01
C GLU A 413 -4.46 2.42 -25.75
N VAL A 414 -3.73 1.62 -24.98
CA VAL A 414 -3.06 2.08 -23.75
C VAL A 414 -1.94 3.05 -24.07
N ALA A 415 -1.13 2.79 -25.09
CA ALA A 415 -0.03 3.65 -25.49
C ALA A 415 -0.51 5.04 -25.89
N LYS A 416 -1.69 5.14 -26.52
CA LYS A 416 -2.34 6.42 -26.84
C LYS A 416 -2.75 7.16 -25.57
N ARG A 417 -3.38 6.47 -24.61
CA ARG A 417 -3.82 7.04 -23.32
C ARG A 417 -2.65 7.55 -22.46
N VAL A 418 -1.51 6.85 -22.49
CA VAL A 418 -0.32 7.25 -21.75
C VAL A 418 0.62 8.17 -22.54
N GLU A 419 0.26 8.54 -23.77
CA GLU A 419 1.03 9.40 -24.69
C GLU A 419 2.44 8.86 -25.03
N ILE A 420 2.57 7.54 -25.21
CA ILE A 420 3.86 6.87 -25.50
C ILE A 420 3.92 6.21 -26.89
N THR A 421 2.89 6.41 -27.73
CA THR A 421 2.75 5.75 -29.04
C THR A 421 3.99 5.92 -29.94
N LYS A 422 4.60 7.11 -29.96
CA LYS A 422 5.80 7.41 -30.79
C LYS A 422 7.07 6.67 -30.32
N ASN A 423 7.04 6.10 -29.12
CA ASN A 423 8.19 5.47 -28.48
C ASN A 423 8.07 3.93 -28.44
N LEU A 424 7.01 3.35 -28.99
CA LEU A 424 6.73 1.90 -28.93
C LEU A 424 7.89 1.02 -29.42
N THR A 425 8.65 1.48 -30.43
CA THR A 425 9.79 0.75 -31.00
C THR A 425 11.10 0.97 -30.23
N LYS A 426 11.18 1.97 -29.35
CA LYS A 426 12.38 2.29 -28.59
C LYS A 426 12.58 1.30 -27.43
N ARG A 427 13.81 1.22 -26.93
CA ARG A 427 14.14 0.51 -25.68
C ARG A 427 14.08 1.45 -24.47
N PRO A 428 13.84 0.94 -23.24
CA PRO A 428 13.77 1.76 -22.03
C PRO A 428 14.97 2.70 -21.82
N THR A 429 16.18 2.26 -22.21
CA THR A 429 17.42 3.06 -22.10
C THR A 429 17.42 4.32 -22.97
N GLN A 430 16.51 4.43 -23.94
CA GLN A 430 16.37 5.57 -24.85
C GLN A 430 15.25 6.53 -24.43
N LEU A 431 14.68 6.35 -23.23
CA LEU A 431 13.54 7.12 -22.72
C LEU A 431 13.93 7.96 -21.52
N SER A 432 13.28 9.13 -21.38
CA SER A 432 13.37 9.92 -20.14
C SER A 432 12.69 9.21 -18.96
N GLY A 433 13.02 9.61 -17.72
CA GLY A 433 12.40 9.02 -16.52
C GLY A 433 10.87 9.06 -16.55
N GLY A 434 10.27 10.19 -16.94
CA GLY A 434 8.82 10.32 -17.05
C GLY A 434 8.21 9.44 -18.16
N GLN A 435 8.93 9.23 -19.27
CA GLN A 435 8.53 8.29 -20.32
C GLN A 435 8.59 6.84 -19.82
N GLN A 436 9.66 6.46 -19.11
CA GLN A 436 9.77 5.12 -18.51
C GLN A 436 8.64 4.86 -17.51
N GLN A 437 8.27 5.85 -16.71
CA GLN A 437 7.14 5.74 -15.79
C GLN A 437 5.81 5.50 -16.52
N ARG A 438 5.56 6.24 -17.61
CA ARG A 438 4.37 6.03 -18.46
C ARG A 438 4.33 4.62 -19.04
N VAL A 439 5.47 4.05 -19.44
CA VAL A 439 5.58 2.65 -19.89
C VAL A 439 5.27 1.68 -18.75
N ALA A 440 5.78 1.92 -17.54
CA ALA A 440 5.51 1.06 -16.38
C ALA A 440 4.03 1.06 -16.00
N ILE A 441 3.38 2.23 -16.03
CA ILE A 441 1.93 2.37 -15.79
C ILE A 441 1.13 1.71 -16.92
N ALA A 442 1.49 1.95 -18.18
CA ALA A 442 0.89 1.28 -19.33
C ALA A 442 0.91 -0.25 -19.18
N ARG A 443 2.06 -0.80 -18.80
CA ARG A 443 2.23 -2.23 -18.51
C ARG A 443 1.33 -2.71 -17.37
N ALA A 444 1.12 -1.90 -16.34
CA ALA A 444 0.24 -2.25 -15.22
C ALA A 444 -1.25 -2.21 -15.60
N ILE A 445 -1.67 -1.28 -16.45
CA ILE A 445 -3.08 -1.08 -16.81
C ILE A 445 -3.54 -1.83 -18.06
N VAL A 446 -2.63 -2.38 -18.86
CA VAL A 446 -2.97 -3.09 -20.12
C VAL A 446 -3.94 -4.25 -19.90
N LYS A 447 -3.88 -4.88 -18.73
CA LYS A 447 -4.80 -5.94 -18.31
C LYS A 447 -6.17 -5.45 -17.84
N LYS A 448 -6.39 -4.14 -17.81
CA LYS A 448 -7.61 -3.49 -17.29
C LYS A 448 -7.92 -3.94 -15.85
N PRO A 449 -6.94 -3.86 -14.92
CA PRO A 449 -7.12 -4.33 -13.55
C PRO A 449 -8.16 -3.48 -12.80
N LYS A 450 -8.86 -4.10 -11.85
CA LYS A 450 -9.83 -3.37 -11.00
C LYS A 450 -9.16 -2.53 -9.91
N ILE A 451 -7.95 -2.93 -9.52
CA ILE A 451 -7.13 -2.32 -8.49
C ILE A 451 -5.75 -2.02 -9.08
N LEU A 452 -5.28 -0.79 -8.91
CA LEU A 452 -3.95 -0.32 -9.28
C LEU A 452 -3.18 0.09 -8.03
N LEU A 453 -1.97 -0.43 -7.86
CA LEU A 453 -1.08 -0.12 -6.75
C LEU A 453 0.14 0.62 -7.29
N LEU A 454 0.46 1.77 -6.70
CA LEU A 454 1.56 2.63 -7.13
C LEU A 454 2.47 2.89 -5.92
N ASP A 455 3.69 2.31 -5.93
CA ASP A 455 4.68 2.47 -4.85
C ASP A 455 5.69 3.56 -5.20
N GLU A 456 5.58 4.73 -4.55
CA GLU A 456 6.42 5.91 -4.78
C GLU A 456 6.74 6.18 -6.27
N PRO A 457 5.71 6.21 -7.15
CA PRO A 457 5.94 6.18 -8.59
C PRO A 457 6.64 7.44 -9.13
N LEU A 458 6.67 8.53 -8.35
CA LEU A 458 7.21 9.83 -8.71
C LEU A 458 8.61 10.11 -8.12
N SER A 459 9.15 9.23 -7.26
CA SER A 459 10.39 9.51 -6.50
C SER A 459 11.60 9.74 -7.41
N ASN A 460 11.64 9.06 -8.56
CA ASN A 460 12.74 9.09 -9.52
C ASN A 460 12.63 10.25 -10.55
N LEU A 461 11.66 11.16 -10.39
CA LEU A 461 11.47 12.31 -11.28
C LEU A 461 11.91 13.62 -10.63
N ASP A 462 12.29 14.59 -11.46
CA ASP A 462 12.50 16.00 -11.09
C ASP A 462 11.17 16.70 -10.79
N ALA A 463 11.23 17.82 -10.06
CA ALA A 463 10.06 18.54 -9.56
C ALA A 463 9.04 18.90 -10.66
N LYS A 464 9.49 19.38 -11.83
CA LYS A 464 8.59 19.78 -12.92
C LYS A 464 7.89 18.57 -13.55
N LEU A 465 8.62 17.47 -13.77
CA LEU A 465 8.01 16.23 -14.26
C LEU A 465 7.08 15.60 -13.21
N ARG A 466 7.35 15.72 -11.91
CA ARG A 466 6.44 15.23 -10.86
C ARG A 466 5.08 15.88 -10.95
N ILE A 467 5.01 17.21 -11.08
CA ILE A 467 3.72 17.93 -11.16
C ILE A 467 2.90 17.49 -12.37
N SER A 468 3.52 17.46 -13.56
CA SER A 468 2.82 17.08 -14.79
C SER A 468 2.38 15.60 -14.77
N THR A 469 3.24 14.71 -14.27
CA THR A 469 2.94 13.28 -14.20
C THR A 469 1.87 12.99 -13.15
N ARG A 470 1.86 13.69 -12.02
CA ARG A 470 0.80 13.59 -10.99
C ARG A 470 -0.57 13.96 -11.56
N LYS A 471 -0.67 15.09 -12.27
CA LYS A 471 -1.91 15.52 -12.96
C LYS A 471 -2.37 14.47 -13.96
N TRP A 472 -1.44 13.92 -14.72
CA TRP A 472 -1.74 12.86 -15.68
C TRP A 472 -2.23 11.56 -15.01
N ILE A 473 -1.59 11.10 -13.92
CA ILE A 473 -2.05 9.93 -13.15
C ILE A 473 -3.48 10.16 -12.65
N ARG A 474 -3.79 11.35 -12.13
CA ARG A 474 -5.14 11.68 -11.65
C ARG A 474 -6.17 11.61 -12.77
N ALA A 475 -5.90 12.27 -13.89
CA ALA A 475 -6.79 12.31 -15.04
C ALA A 475 -7.06 10.89 -15.58
N MET A 476 -6.00 10.10 -15.75
CA MET A 476 -6.12 8.70 -16.17
C MET A 476 -6.93 7.88 -15.17
N GLN A 477 -6.69 8.02 -13.87
CA GLN A 477 -7.42 7.27 -12.85
C GLN A 477 -8.91 7.61 -12.86
N GLN A 478 -9.26 8.89 -13.00
CA GLN A 478 -10.65 9.37 -13.09
C GLN A 478 -11.34 8.88 -14.37
N GLU A 479 -10.65 8.92 -15.51
CA GLU A 479 -11.18 8.43 -16.80
C GLU A 479 -11.47 6.93 -16.76
N LEU A 480 -10.60 6.13 -16.13
CA LEU A 480 -10.75 4.67 -16.06
C LEU A 480 -11.61 4.18 -14.90
N GLY A 481 -11.83 5.00 -13.88
CA GLY A 481 -12.53 4.60 -12.66
C GLY A 481 -11.82 3.46 -11.90
N ILE A 482 -10.50 3.33 -12.06
CA ILE A 482 -9.72 2.25 -11.42
C ILE A 482 -9.48 2.63 -9.96
N THR A 483 -9.76 1.69 -9.06
CA THR A 483 -9.45 1.85 -7.63
C THR A 483 -7.94 1.88 -7.47
N THR A 484 -7.39 2.95 -6.90
CA THR A 484 -5.95 3.16 -6.88
C THR A 484 -5.42 3.37 -5.47
N VAL A 485 -4.39 2.62 -5.08
CA VAL A 485 -3.61 2.87 -3.86
C VAL A 485 -2.27 3.49 -4.27
N PHE A 486 -2.02 4.70 -3.79
CA PHE A 486 -0.80 5.46 -4.05
C PHE A 486 0.04 5.51 -2.78
N VAL A 487 1.35 5.36 -2.87
CA VAL A 487 2.26 5.48 -1.73
C VAL A 487 3.22 6.62 -1.98
N THR A 488 3.37 7.51 -1.00
CA THR A 488 4.36 8.57 -1.04
C THR A 488 4.76 8.99 0.38
N HIS A 489 5.93 9.62 0.47
CA HIS A 489 6.37 10.36 1.64
C HIS A 489 6.13 11.88 1.48
N ASP A 490 5.76 12.33 0.28
CA ASP A 490 5.51 13.74 -0.05
C ASP A 490 4.04 14.10 0.21
N GLN A 491 3.83 15.06 1.10
CA GLN A 491 2.50 15.53 1.45
C GLN A 491 1.82 16.30 0.31
N GLU A 492 2.53 17.04 -0.52
CA GLU A 492 1.94 17.79 -1.63
C GLU A 492 1.36 16.83 -2.67
N GLU A 493 2.06 15.72 -2.92
CA GLU A 493 1.57 14.65 -3.77
C GLU A 493 0.26 14.10 -3.23
N ALA A 494 0.23 13.69 -1.96
CA ALA A 494 -0.95 13.13 -1.31
C ALA A 494 -2.13 14.13 -1.31
N MET A 495 -1.88 15.40 -0.98
CA MET A 495 -2.94 16.40 -0.88
C MET A 495 -3.58 16.75 -2.23
N SER A 496 -2.82 16.65 -3.32
CA SER A 496 -3.29 17.10 -4.65
C SER A 496 -3.92 16.01 -5.50
N ILE A 497 -3.63 14.73 -5.24
CA ILE A 497 -4.11 13.63 -6.08
C ILE A 497 -5.21 12.79 -5.43
N SER A 498 -5.31 12.80 -4.09
CA SER A 498 -6.11 11.83 -3.35
C SER A 498 -7.53 12.28 -3.06
N ASP A 499 -8.44 11.30 -3.13
CA ASP A 499 -9.77 11.41 -2.55
C ASP A 499 -9.69 11.24 -1.02
N LYS A 500 -8.80 10.35 -0.56
CA LYS A 500 -8.59 10.03 0.85
C LYS A 500 -7.12 9.72 1.13
N ILE A 501 -6.66 10.11 2.31
CA ILE A 501 -5.31 9.87 2.80
C ILE A 501 -5.39 8.97 4.03
N VAL A 502 -4.56 7.94 4.06
CA VAL A 502 -4.27 7.12 5.23
C VAL A 502 -2.91 7.59 5.75
N CYS A 503 -2.93 8.45 6.77
CA CYS A 503 -1.73 8.96 7.40
C CYS A 503 -1.18 7.93 8.40
N MET A 504 0.06 7.51 8.21
CA MET A 504 0.72 6.46 8.99
C MET A 504 1.98 6.99 9.67
N SER A 505 2.19 6.58 10.92
CA SER A 505 3.40 6.86 11.69
C SER A 505 3.66 5.75 12.69
N THR A 506 4.93 5.44 12.92
CA THR A 506 5.38 4.41 13.88
C THR A 506 4.57 3.11 13.77
N ALA A 507 4.44 2.57 12.55
CA ALA A 507 3.67 1.37 12.20
C ALA A 507 2.14 1.45 12.38
N LYS A 508 1.58 2.58 12.84
CA LYS A 508 0.15 2.76 13.09
C LYS A 508 -0.50 3.72 12.11
N VAL A 509 -1.77 3.49 11.82
CA VAL A 509 -2.64 4.47 11.17
C VAL A 509 -3.01 5.55 12.19
N GLN A 510 -2.62 6.78 11.91
CA GLN A 510 -2.86 7.94 12.77
C GLN A 510 -4.23 8.55 12.49
N GLN A 511 -4.54 8.74 11.21
CA GLN A 511 -5.80 9.30 10.75
C GLN A 511 -6.10 8.84 9.32
N VAL A 512 -7.38 8.67 9.02
CA VAL A 512 -7.90 8.40 7.67
C VAL A 512 -8.99 9.41 7.38
N GLY A 513 -9.00 10.00 6.19
CA GLY A 513 -9.97 11.03 5.82
C GLY A 513 -9.59 11.74 4.53
N SER A 514 -10.38 12.73 4.13
CA SER A 514 -10.05 13.56 2.95
C SER A 514 -8.83 14.46 3.23
N PRO A 515 -8.08 14.90 2.20
CA PRO A 515 -6.93 15.78 2.40
C PRO A 515 -7.21 17.02 3.27
N MET A 516 -8.33 17.70 3.01
CA MET A 516 -8.72 18.89 3.76
C MET A 516 -9.21 18.57 5.17
N GLU A 517 -9.83 17.41 5.38
CA GLU A 517 -10.20 16.96 6.72
C GLU A 517 -8.94 16.73 7.58
N LEU A 518 -7.92 16.06 7.06
CA LEU A 518 -6.67 15.87 7.81
C LEU A 518 -5.95 17.20 8.06
N TYR A 519 -6.00 18.13 7.11
CA TYR A 519 -5.35 19.44 7.24
C TYR A 519 -6.01 20.35 8.28
N LEU A 520 -7.33 20.49 8.21
CA LEU A 520 -8.15 21.37 9.05
C LEU A 520 -8.50 20.73 10.39
N LYS A 521 -8.69 19.40 10.39
CA LYS A 521 -9.09 18.60 11.55
C LYS A 521 -8.07 17.48 11.84
N PRO A 522 -6.77 17.79 12.08
CA PRO A 522 -5.81 16.79 12.49
C PRO A 522 -6.23 16.16 13.83
N LYS A 523 -6.21 14.83 13.91
CA LYS A 523 -6.63 14.06 15.09
C LYS A 523 -5.63 14.17 16.24
N ASN A 524 -4.36 14.39 15.95
CA ASN A 524 -3.29 14.50 16.95
C ASN A 524 -2.17 15.43 16.47
N GLU A 525 -1.25 15.75 17.38
CA GLU A 525 -0.13 16.66 17.16
C GLU A 525 0.78 16.20 15.99
N PHE A 526 0.97 14.88 15.83
CA PHE A 526 1.76 14.34 14.73
C PHE A 526 1.15 14.69 13.37
N VAL A 527 -0.15 14.43 13.17
CA VAL A 527 -0.83 14.75 11.90
C VAL A 527 -0.81 16.25 11.64
N ALA A 528 -0.96 17.06 12.70
CA ALA A 528 -0.95 18.51 12.61
C ALA A 528 0.40 19.08 12.15
N LYS A 529 1.51 18.55 12.68
CA LYS A 529 2.88 18.93 12.29
C LYS A 529 3.27 18.38 10.93
N PHE A 530 2.90 17.13 10.66
CA PHE A 530 3.31 16.41 9.46
C PHE A 530 2.62 16.92 8.19
N LEU A 531 1.39 17.46 8.31
CA LEU A 531 0.64 18.00 7.18
C LEU A 531 0.65 19.53 7.18
N GLY A 532 1.07 20.11 6.05
CA GLY A 532 1.29 21.54 5.82
C GLY A 532 2.75 21.85 5.57
N MET A 533 3.00 22.71 4.58
CA MET A 533 4.29 23.37 4.39
C MET A 533 4.01 24.87 4.42
N PRO A 534 4.45 25.59 5.46
CA PRO A 534 5.28 25.13 6.58
C PRO A 534 4.54 24.25 7.62
N GLU A 535 5.31 23.57 8.47
CA GLU A 535 4.77 22.78 9.59
C GLU A 535 3.98 23.65 10.59
N MET A 536 2.96 23.06 11.22
CA MET A 536 2.22 23.74 12.28
C MET A 536 3.14 24.05 13.47
N THR A 537 3.15 25.31 13.91
CA THR A 537 3.87 25.70 15.13
C THR A 537 3.02 25.30 16.33
N ILE A 538 3.57 24.49 17.23
CA ILE A 538 2.89 24.00 18.43
C ILE A 538 3.76 24.29 19.65
N PHE A 539 3.14 24.84 20.69
CA PHE A 539 3.80 25.20 21.95
C PHE A 539 2.95 24.82 23.16
N GLU A 540 3.62 24.55 24.27
CA GLU A 540 3.01 24.22 25.55
C GLU A 540 2.61 25.51 26.29
N THR A 541 1.42 25.52 26.89
CA THR A 541 1.01 26.62 27.78
C THR A 541 0.13 26.16 28.94
N SER A 542 -0.04 27.05 29.93
CA SER A 542 -0.86 26.84 31.11
C SER A 542 -2.29 27.36 30.96
N ILE A 543 -3.22 26.70 31.65
CA ILE A 543 -4.60 27.15 31.81
C ILE A 543 -4.75 27.76 33.20
N LYS A 544 -5.24 29.01 33.28
CA LYS A 544 -5.63 29.66 34.54
C LYS A 544 -7.00 30.30 34.40
N ASP A 545 -7.84 30.18 35.43
CA ASP A 545 -9.20 30.74 35.49
C ASP A 545 -10.09 30.38 34.28
N GLY A 546 -9.90 29.19 33.70
CA GLY A 546 -10.63 28.73 32.52
C GLY A 546 -10.19 29.38 31.19
N TYR A 547 -9.03 30.04 31.17
CA TYR A 547 -8.42 30.61 29.96
C TYR A 547 -7.06 30.00 29.68
N ILE A 548 -6.78 29.78 28.40
CA ILE A 548 -5.47 29.45 27.87
C ILE A 548 -4.66 30.74 27.85
N ILE A 549 -3.49 30.72 28.49
CA ILE A 549 -2.63 31.90 28.61
C ILE A 549 -1.56 31.93 27.51
N TYR A 550 -1.22 33.11 27.01
CA TYR A 550 -0.05 33.34 26.17
C TYR A 550 0.59 34.65 26.65
N ASP A 551 1.87 34.62 27.03
CA ASP A 551 2.59 35.80 27.56
C ASP A 551 1.81 36.56 28.66
N ASN A 552 1.31 35.83 29.66
CA ASN A 552 0.44 36.36 30.73
C ASN A 552 -0.88 37.03 30.27
N LYS A 553 -1.23 36.96 28.98
CA LYS A 553 -2.50 37.42 28.41
C LYS A 553 -3.45 36.25 28.15
N LYS A 554 -4.75 36.52 28.17
CA LYS A 554 -5.79 35.53 27.86
C LYS A 554 -5.90 35.36 26.35
N LEU A 555 -5.54 34.18 25.84
CA LEU A 555 -5.60 33.86 24.41
C LEU A 555 -7.02 33.39 24.02
N LEU A 556 -7.48 32.31 24.66
CA LEU A 556 -8.73 31.61 24.37
C LEU A 556 -9.38 31.12 25.66
N LYS A 557 -10.68 30.85 25.62
CA LYS A 557 -11.33 30.08 26.69
C LYS A 557 -10.90 28.62 26.56
N ALA A 558 -10.54 27.99 27.68
CA ALA A 558 -10.25 26.56 27.70
C ALA A 558 -11.54 25.75 27.44
N PRO A 559 -11.44 24.58 26.79
CA PRO A 559 -12.59 23.70 26.60
C PRO A 559 -13.22 23.33 27.95
N LYS A 560 -14.56 23.35 28.04
CA LYS A 560 -15.30 23.19 29.32
C LYS A 560 -14.97 21.88 30.05
N ASP A 561 -14.65 20.82 29.31
CA ASP A 561 -14.39 19.49 29.85
C ASP A 561 -12.89 19.22 30.13
N TYR A 562 -12.01 20.19 29.85
CA TYR A 562 -10.57 20.04 30.00
C TYR A 562 -10.09 20.44 31.40
N LYS A 563 -9.68 19.46 32.21
CA LYS A 563 -9.33 19.65 33.63
C LYS A 563 -7.84 19.75 33.92
N LYS A 564 -6.97 19.61 32.92
CA LYS A 564 -5.50 19.63 33.12
C LYS A 564 -4.98 21.06 33.18
N ALA A 565 -3.87 21.25 33.90
CA ALA A 565 -3.25 22.57 34.08
C ALA A 565 -2.45 23.05 32.85
N LYS A 566 -2.11 22.15 31.94
CA LYS A 566 -1.30 22.40 30.74
C LYS A 566 -2.03 21.91 29.50
N ILE A 567 -1.83 22.60 28.39
CA ILE A 567 -2.42 22.31 27.09
C ILE A 567 -1.44 22.72 25.99
N ASP A 568 -1.43 21.99 24.88
CA ASP A 568 -0.63 22.37 23.72
C ASP A 568 -1.50 23.14 22.73
N VAL A 569 -1.00 24.28 22.27
CA VAL A 569 -1.68 25.16 21.32
C VAL A 569 -0.89 25.19 20.03
N GLY A 570 -1.58 24.95 18.92
CA GLY A 570 -1.04 24.96 17.58
C GLY A 570 -1.68 26.04 16.71
N PHE A 571 -0.88 26.64 15.84
CA PHE A 571 -1.35 27.51 14.75
C PHE A 571 -0.51 27.29 13.49
N ARG A 572 -1.09 27.59 12.33
CA ARG A 572 -0.39 27.52 11.04
C ARG A 572 0.02 28.92 10.59
N GLY A 573 1.17 29.01 9.92
CA GLY A 573 1.77 30.28 9.51
C GLY A 573 0.88 31.12 8.59
N GLU A 574 0.14 30.48 7.70
CA GLU A 574 -0.76 31.13 6.74
C GLU A 574 -2.05 31.69 7.37
N ASN A 575 -2.35 31.29 8.62
CA ASN A 575 -3.46 31.83 9.40
C ASN A 575 -3.05 33.06 10.22
N LEU A 576 -1.78 33.44 10.20
CA LEU A 576 -1.30 34.68 10.80
C LEU A 576 -1.35 35.83 9.78
N VAL A 577 -1.59 37.03 10.28
CA VAL A 577 -1.59 38.29 9.52
C VAL A 577 -0.75 39.30 10.27
N GLU A 578 -0.04 40.15 9.53
CA GLU A 578 0.66 41.29 10.09
C GLU A 578 -0.33 42.30 10.67
N ASP A 579 -0.11 42.62 11.94
CA ASP A 579 -0.98 43.46 12.76
C ASP A 579 -0.11 44.18 13.78
N GLU A 580 -0.14 45.52 13.77
CA GLU A 580 0.66 46.34 14.69
C GLU A 580 0.31 46.07 16.17
N GLU A 581 -0.93 45.69 16.45
CA GLU A 581 -1.40 45.28 17.79
C GLU A 581 -1.35 43.75 18.00
N GLY A 582 -0.70 43.02 17.10
CA GLY A 582 -0.57 41.58 17.12
C GLY A 582 -0.01 41.04 18.44
N ILE A 583 -0.64 39.98 18.96
CA ILE A 583 -0.25 39.34 20.22
C ILE A 583 1.05 38.55 20.06
N ILE A 584 1.29 37.96 18.87
CA ILE A 584 2.46 37.13 18.59
C ILE A 584 3.55 38.04 18.03
N LYS A 585 4.67 38.19 18.76
CA LYS A 585 5.81 39.00 18.35
C LYS A 585 7.02 38.11 18.13
N GLY A 586 7.75 38.34 17.04
CA GLY A 586 8.94 37.54 16.77
C GLY A 586 9.97 38.29 15.95
N ASP A 587 11.25 37.99 16.21
CA ASP A 587 12.36 38.50 15.43
C ASP A 587 12.65 37.61 14.22
N ILE A 588 12.77 38.23 13.05
CA ILE A 588 13.03 37.53 11.78
C ILE A 588 14.44 36.93 11.81
N ARG A 589 14.53 35.62 11.60
CA ARG A 589 15.81 34.88 11.47
C ARG A 589 16.17 34.59 10.03
N VAL A 590 15.18 34.24 9.22
CA VAL A 590 15.34 33.89 7.80
C VAL A 590 14.17 34.46 7.01
N VAL A 591 14.43 34.96 5.80
CA VAL A 591 13.41 35.41 4.85
C VAL A 591 13.67 34.77 3.50
N GLU A 592 12.64 34.18 2.92
CA GLU A 592 12.63 33.57 1.60
C GLU A 592 11.61 34.28 0.71
N TYR A 593 12.07 34.75 -0.45
CA TYR A 593 11.25 35.47 -1.42
C TYR A 593 10.78 34.49 -2.51
N LEU A 594 9.51 34.08 -2.46
CA LEU A 594 8.90 33.09 -3.37
C LEU A 594 8.04 33.77 -4.46
N GLY A 595 8.44 34.97 -4.89
CA GLY A 595 7.75 35.77 -5.90
C GLY A 595 6.47 36.41 -5.38
N LYS A 596 5.36 35.65 -5.34
CA LYS A 596 4.04 36.14 -4.89
C LYS A 596 3.84 36.16 -3.38
N GLU A 597 4.70 35.46 -2.65
CA GLU A 597 4.63 35.25 -1.21
C GLU A 597 6.03 35.44 -0.62
N ILE A 598 6.12 36.04 0.57
CA ILE A 598 7.35 36.14 1.35
C ILE A 598 7.18 35.20 2.54
N GLN A 599 8.00 34.17 2.61
CA GLN A 599 8.02 33.26 3.75
C GLN A 599 9.12 33.70 4.71
N ALA A 600 8.83 33.75 6.00
CA ALA A 600 9.81 34.10 7.02
C ALA A 600 9.82 33.10 8.16
N GLN A 601 10.99 32.87 8.74
CA GLN A 601 11.15 32.20 10.03
C GLN A 601 11.32 33.25 11.11
N ILE A 602 10.39 33.32 12.04
CA ILE A 602 10.43 34.24 13.18
C ILE A 602 10.73 33.46 14.46
N TYR A 603 11.58 34.01 15.31
CA TYR A 603 11.80 33.49 16.66
C TYR A 603 10.88 34.23 17.64
N ILE A 604 9.97 33.50 18.26
CA ILE A 604 9.00 34.02 19.23
C ILE A 604 9.57 33.75 20.62
N LYS A 605 9.98 34.82 21.31
CA LYS A 605 10.69 34.73 22.61
C LYS A 605 9.80 34.17 23.71
N GLU A 606 8.51 34.49 23.66
CA GLU A 606 7.51 34.17 24.68
C GLU A 606 7.25 32.66 24.81
N ILE A 607 7.47 31.91 23.72
CA ILE A 607 7.28 30.45 23.66
C ILE A 607 8.56 29.68 23.35
N ASP A 608 9.68 30.39 23.17
CA ASP A 608 10.98 29.83 22.78
C ASP A 608 10.87 28.89 21.55
N LYS A 609 10.22 29.37 20.49
CA LYS A 609 10.01 28.61 19.24
C LYS A 609 10.28 29.44 18.00
N ILE A 610 10.69 28.75 16.95
CA ILE A 610 10.70 29.27 15.60
C ILE A 610 9.34 28.95 14.96
N ALA A 611 8.68 29.97 14.44
CA ALA A 611 7.47 29.82 13.64
C ALA A 611 7.76 30.21 12.19
N ASN A 612 7.24 29.44 11.25
CA ASN A 612 7.24 29.81 9.85
C ASN A 612 5.95 30.59 9.56
N VAL A 613 6.07 31.75 8.92
CA VAL A 613 4.96 32.68 8.68
C VAL A 613 5.03 33.24 7.26
N PHE A 614 3.92 33.77 6.78
CA PHE A 614 3.85 34.48 5.50
C PHE A 614 3.69 35.97 5.75
N LEU A 615 4.54 36.77 5.12
CA LEU A 615 4.57 38.23 5.23
C LEU A 615 4.16 38.86 3.90
N SER A 616 3.50 40.01 3.97
CA SER A 616 2.94 40.71 2.80
C SER A 616 2.83 42.23 2.95
N ALA A 617 3.03 42.79 4.15
CA ALA A 617 2.93 44.22 4.39
C ALA A 617 4.05 45.02 3.70
N LYS A 618 5.21 44.41 3.47
CA LYS A 618 6.37 45.02 2.79
C LYS A 618 6.85 44.15 1.64
N THR A 619 7.55 44.77 0.71
CA THR A 619 8.24 44.07 -0.39
C THR A 619 9.60 43.50 0.02
N LYS A 620 10.16 43.98 1.14
CA LYS A 620 11.45 43.55 1.68
C LYS A 620 11.43 43.65 3.21
N TYR A 621 12.05 42.65 3.85
CA TYR A 621 12.25 42.57 5.29
C TYR A 621 13.73 42.33 5.60
N ASP A 622 14.19 42.84 6.74
CA ASP A 622 15.56 42.67 7.21
C ASP A 622 15.66 41.61 8.31
N ILE A 623 16.79 40.89 8.33
CA ILE A 623 17.05 39.90 9.39
C ILE A 623 17.23 40.64 10.73
N GLY A 624 16.53 40.19 11.76
CA GLY A 624 16.49 40.81 13.08
C GLY A 624 15.34 41.81 13.27
N GLU A 625 14.62 42.16 12.20
CA GLU A 625 13.40 42.96 12.29
C GLU A 625 12.33 42.23 13.12
N VAL A 626 11.59 42.97 13.95
CA VAL A 626 10.50 42.42 14.77
C VAL A 626 9.19 42.60 14.03
N VAL A 627 8.46 41.51 13.84
CA VAL A 627 7.11 41.52 13.28
C VAL A 627 6.09 41.18 14.36
N SER A 628 4.93 41.85 14.29
CA SER A 628 3.78 41.59 15.16
C SER A 628 2.68 40.96 14.32
N LEU A 629 2.12 39.86 14.82
CA LEU A 629 1.18 39.02 14.09
C LEU A 629 -0.07 38.71 14.95
N SER A 630 -1.22 38.67 14.30
CA SER A 630 -2.47 38.19 14.88
C SER A 630 -3.05 37.03 14.06
N ILE A 631 -3.84 36.17 14.70
CA ILE A 631 -4.52 35.07 13.99
C ILE A 631 -5.79 35.61 13.31
N LYS A 632 -6.04 35.22 12.05
CA LYS A 632 -7.22 35.65 11.28
C LYS A 632 -8.54 35.39 12.01
N ASN A 633 -8.63 34.23 12.64
CA ASN A 633 -9.80 33.80 13.41
C ASN A 633 -9.31 32.89 14.55
N LYS A 634 -9.92 33.02 15.73
CA LYS A 634 -9.67 32.19 16.90
C LYS A 634 -9.94 30.70 16.65
N ASP A 635 -10.80 30.35 15.70
CA ASP A 635 -11.09 28.97 15.32
C ASP A 635 -9.90 28.26 14.63
N TYR A 636 -8.88 29.01 14.19
CA TYR A 636 -7.66 28.45 13.60
C TYR A 636 -6.61 28.02 14.63
N TYR A 637 -6.88 28.23 15.92
CA TYR A 637 -6.09 27.56 16.95
C TYR A 637 -6.49 26.09 17.06
N HIS A 638 -5.49 25.25 17.11
CA HIS A 638 -5.62 23.82 17.35
C HIS A 638 -5.22 23.54 18.80
N LEU A 639 -6.05 22.82 19.53
CA LEU A 639 -5.80 22.49 20.93
C LEU A 639 -5.52 20.99 21.03
N PHE A 640 -4.44 20.63 21.72
CA PHE A 640 -4.05 19.24 21.93
C PHE A 640 -3.84 18.95 23.41
N ASP A 641 -4.19 17.74 23.81
CA ASP A 641 -3.94 17.26 25.17
C ASP A 641 -2.45 17.12 25.45
N PHE A 642 -2.01 17.63 26.60
CA PHE A 642 -0.60 17.63 26.95
C PHE A 642 0.04 16.23 27.06
N ASP A 643 -0.72 15.21 27.50
CA ASP A 643 -0.18 13.87 27.73
C ASP A 643 -0.37 12.96 26.51
N THR A 644 -1.58 12.91 25.96
CA THR A 644 -1.91 11.99 24.85
C THR A 644 -1.53 12.57 23.49
N LYS A 645 -1.36 13.89 23.40
CA LYS A 645 -1.16 14.64 22.15
C LYS A 645 -2.33 14.53 21.16
N ASP A 646 -3.48 14.03 21.60
CA ASP A 646 -4.71 14.01 20.80
C ASP A 646 -5.34 15.40 20.77
N ARG A 647 -6.02 15.71 19.68
CA ARG A 647 -6.78 16.96 19.55
C ARG A 647 -7.99 16.95 20.47
N ILE A 648 -8.27 18.10 21.09
CA ILE A 648 -9.41 18.35 21.98
C ILE A 648 -10.60 18.92 21.20
#